data_AF-A0A816UU47-F1
#
_entry.id   AF-A0A816UU47-F1
#
_cell.length_a   1.000
_cell.length_b   1.000
_cell.length_c   1.000
_cell.angle_alpha   90.00
_cell.angle_beta   90.00
_cell.angle_gamma   90.00
#
_symmetry.space_group_name_H-M   'P 1'
#
loop_
_entity.id
_entity.type
_entity.pdbx_description
1 polymer ?
#
loop_
_entity_poly.entity_id
_entity_poly.type
_entity_poly.pdbx_seq_one_letter_code
_entity_poly.pdbx_strand_id
1 'polypeptide(L)'
;MEQRLKFVDTLIDKIDDKQTSQRGTNLREILTYLELVDNEQSLGNLDPVTTDDGHVRWVCHEHYDEVNSIDKLSSFINDFKGMGGKFDQKFREADVLGMNVTERNVKMICGALTKGFNIEKLVLQDCSFYEGYLEILLDTIINRSSIRCLNMTTVCVRNYVGMVKYTCKNMVVEFKNQSLKVRFNDSYHNGNMPMLNQLLLRNKIHRTLNISACDFLGHESDLQRRFESNRTVAELIVEYSNNIDILNAIFNSKTNALHQLKLPQSLSIPSILSPFCELLKKNTTFVEIDLMDCTGFKEEAFIIKLLDLLREHKSIRYLSLHVEDIQLSNQKETYMIKSLRRDKFIARLCISESIISREFIEALYHASKVNDTLTNVNFYNSQVTDEDKAQLHSLYASGNLLQLGFYWQSRSHITVGESKPSRANIPANATWTQNGVTVAGGNGEGDATNQLNRPFGLFADDDQTVVIADHRNQRIIQWKNGDTTNGQVVAGGKGEGNGLHQLNYPTDVLIDKETDSLIICEGIRVVRWSRRSGTTQGEILIDNIDCWGLAMDERRYLYVSDYVKHEVRRYQLGEKNGTLVAGGNGRGDGLNQLNSPRYLFVDRDHSVYVSDKNNNRVMKWNKGAKEGIVVAGGQCQGNGLTQLSSPQGLFVDTLGRLYVADCYNHRVMRWTQGAKPGTVIVGEKRSGAGANQFAVPVGLSVDRHGNLYVADCDNHRVQRFSIE
;
A
#
# COMPACT_ATOMS: atom_id res chain seq x y z
N MET A 1 13.61 29.58 6.48
CA MET A 1 12.20 29.95 6.19
C MET A 1 12.14 31.32 5.51
N GLU A 2 12.69 32.39 6.09
CA GLU A 2 12.77 33.73 5.45
C GLU A 2 13.46 33.77 4.08
N GLN A 3 14.57 33.04 3.89
CA GLN A 3 15.23 32.95 2.58
C GLN A 3 14.39 32.21 1.53
N ARG A 4 13.49 31.31 1.96
CA ARG A 4 12.56 30.57 1.08
C ARG A 4 11.33 31.40 0.74
N LEU A 5 10.80 32.16 1.71
CA LEU A 5 9.75 33.16 1.49
C LEU A 5 10.22 34.26 0.53
N LYS A 6 11.43 34.81 0.73
CA LYS A 6 12.02 35.77 -0.22
C LYS A 6 12.16 35.22 -1.63
N PHE A 7 12.49 33.93 -1.79
CA PHE A 7 12.60 33.30 -3.11
C PHE A 7 11.23 33.17 -3.79
N VAL A 8 10.20 32.77 -3.05
CA VAL A 8 8.81 32.70 -3.53
C VAL A 8 8.27 34.09 -3.88
N ASP A 9 8.50 35.10 -3.03
CA ASP A 9 8.11 36.49 -3.29
C ASP A 9 8.79 37.05 -4.54
N THR A 10 10.10 36.79 -4.71
CA THR A 10 10.84 37.21 -5.92
C THR A 10 10.34 36.50 -7.19
N LEU A 11 9.79 35.29 -7.07
CA LEU A 11 9.24 34.52 -8.18
C LEU A 11 7.83 35.01 -8.55
N ILE A 12 7.02 35.36 -7.56
CA ILE A 12 5.68 35.96 -7.71
C ILE A 12 5.79 37.35 -8.33
N ASP A 13 6.72 38.19 -7.86
CA ASP A 13 6.99 39.52 -8.42
C ASP A 13 7.40 39.45 -9.90
N LYS A 14 8.13 38.42 -10.32
CA LYS A 14 8.50 38.18 -11.73
C LYS A 14 7.33 37.72 -12.61
N ILE A 15 6.25 37.21 -12.03
CA ILE A 15 5.04 36.77 -12.74
C ILE A 15 4.06 37.93 -12.89
N ASP A 16 3.97 38.80 -11.88
CA ASP A 16 3.11 39.99 -11.90
C ASP A 16 3.67 41.13 -12.78
N ASP A 17 4.98 41.17 -13.00
CA ASP A 17 5.57 42.13 -13.93
C ASP A 17 5.26 41.72 -15.38
N LYS A 18 4.21 42.34 -15.92
CA LYS A 18 3.63 42.13 -17.25
C LYS A 18 4.62 42.34 -18.39
N GLN A 19 5.60 41.46 -18.64
CA GLN A 19 6.37 41.47 -19.91
C GLN A 19 6.99 40.16 -20.40
N THR A 20 6.84 38.98 -19.77
CA THR A 20 7.40 37.75 -20.38
C THR A 20 6.34 36.69 -20.69
N SER A 21 6.22 36.41 -21.98
CA SER A 21 5.35 35.39 -22.59
C SER A 21 5.85 33.96 -22.36
N GLN A 22 6.20 33.59 -21.13
CA GLN A 22 6.60 32.21 -20.77
C GLN A 22 5.56 31.56 -19.86
N ARG A 23 4.39 31.24 -20.45
CA ARG A 23 3.23 30.67 -19.76
C ARG A 23 3.31 29.16 -19.45
N GLY A 24 4.45 28.48 -19.68
CA GLY A 24 4.54 27.01 -19.57
C GLY A 24 5.51 26.48 -18.51
N THR A 25 6.67 27.12 -18.35
CA THR A 25 7.79 26.57 -17.56
C THR A 25 7.70 26.96 -16.07
N ASN A 26 7.44 28.24 -15.78
CA ASN A 26 7.42 28.73 -14.39
C ASN A 26 6.30 28.13 -13.52
N LEU A 27 5.12 27.87 -14.08
CA LEU A 27 4.01 27.24 -13.32
C LEU A 27 4.29 25.77 -12.97
N ARG A 28 4.95 25.04 -13.88
CA ARG A 28 5.33 23.64 -13.66
C ARG A 28 6.44 23.55 -12.61
N GLU A 29 7.41 24.45 -12.67
CA GLU A 29 8.47 24.58 -11.67
C GLU A 29 7.94 24.99 -10.29
N ILE A 30 6.95 25.89 -10.23
CA ILE A 30 6.28 26.28 -8.97
C ILE A 30 5.45 25.13 -8.40
N LEU A 31 4.67 24.42 -9.22
CA LEU A 31 3.87 23.29 -8.77
C LEU A 31 4.77 22.14 -8.29
N THR A 32 5.83 21.82 -9.03
CA THR A 32 6.83 20.82 -8.63
C THR A 32 7.59 21.26 -7.38
N TYR A 33 7.92 22.54 -7.23
CA TYR A 33 8.56 23.10 -6.01
C TYR A 33 7.63 23.04 -4.79
N LEU A 34 6.35 23.38 -4.95
CA LEU A 34 5.34 23.29 -3.89
C LEU A 34 5.08 21.83 -3.49
N GLU A 35 4.99 20.91 -4.46
CA GLU A 35 4.91 19.46 -4.21
C GLU A 35 6.15 18.90 -3.51
N LEU A 36 7.35 19.44 -3.79
CA LEU A 36 8.62 19.02 -3.19
C LEU A 36 8.78 19.43 -1.71
N VAL A 37 8.11 20.51 -1.27
CA VAL A 37 8.31 21.10 0.07
C VAL A 37 7.17 20.76 1.04
N ASP A 38 6.00 20.33 0.55
CA ASP A 38 4.80 20.13 1.36
C ASP A 38 4.67 18.74 2.04
N ASN A 39 5.80 18.08 2.34
CA ASN A 39 5.80 16.86 3.16
C ASN A 39 5.37 17.12 4.63
N GLU A 40 5.36 18.39 5.06
CA GLU A 40 4.92 18.82 6.40
C GLU A 40 3.64 19.70 6.40
N GLN A 41 2.93 19.84 5.27
CA GLN A 41 1.70 20.64 5.15
C GLN A 41 1.82 22.14 5.53
N SER A 42 3.02 22.74 5.45
CA SER A 42 3.26 24.10 5.99
C SER A 42 2.90 25.25 5.04
N LEU A 43 2.74 24.98 3.74
CA LEU A 43 2.31 25.97 2.73
C LEU A 43 0.94 25.63 2.12
N GLY A 44 0.27 24.61 2.67
CA GLY A 44 -0.97 24.00 2.17
C GLY A 44 -2.23 24.87 2.22
N ASN A 45 -2.10 26.19 2.27
CA ASN A 45 -3.20 27.13 2.30
C ASN A 45 -3.23 28.09 1.10
N LEU A 46 -2.23 28.19 0.22
CA LEU A 46 -2.30 29.09 -0.96
C LEU A 46 -2.98 28.43 -2.18
N ASP A 47 -4.24 28.80 -2.44
CA ASP A 47 -5.07 28.31 -3.54
C ASP A 47 -5.20 29.33 -4.70
N PRO A 48 -5.05 28.92 -5.97
CA PRO A 48 -5.38 29.76 -7.11
C PRO A 48 -6.91 29.82 -7.33
N VAL A 49 -7.52 30.96 -7.04
CA VAL A 49 -8.95 31.23 -7.28
C VAL A 49 -9.10 31.95 -8.62
N THR A 50 -9.99 31.44 -9.47
CA THR A 50 -10.41 32.16 -10.69
C THR A 50 -11.52 33.12 -10.31
N THR A 51 -11.27 34.43 -10.42
CA THR A 51 -12.28 35.46 -10.18
C THR A 51 -13.33 35.49 -11.30
N ASP A 52 -14.48 36.12 -11.06
CA ASP A 52 -15.60 36.17 -12.00
C ASP A 52 -15.26 36.79 -13.37
N ASP A 53 -14.15 37.51 -13.46
CA ASP A 53 -13.57 38.10 -14.68
C ASP A 53 -12.52 37.21 -15.38
N GLY A 54 -12.26 36.01 -14.87
CA GLY A 54 -11.37 35.01 -15.45
C GLY A 54 -9.89 35.15 -15.09
N HIS A 55 -9.53 36.03 -14.14
CA HIS A 55 -8.17 36.14 -13.61
C HIS A 55 -7.89 35.10 -12.51
N VAL A 56 -6.66 34.59 -12.43
CA VAL A 56 -6.23 33.64 -11.39
C VAL A 56 -5.47 34.41 -10.31
N ARG A 57 -5.95 34.36 -9.07
CA ARG A 57 -5.29 34.94 -7.87
C ARG A 57 -4.93 33.85 -6.88
N TRP A 58 -3.79 33.96 -6.20
CA TRP A 58 -3.41 33.03 -5.14
C TRP A 58 -3.92 33.54 -3.79
N VAL A 59 -4.68 32.73 -3.05
CA VAL A 59 -5.39 33.11 -1.82
C VAL A 59 -5.11 32.10 -0.72
N CYS A 60 -4.79 32.57 0.48
CA CYS A 60 -4.65 31.72 1.67
C CYS A 60 -6.03 31.26 2.18
N HIS A 61 -6.33 29.95 2.15
CA HIS A 61 -7.61 29.32 2.48
C HIS A 61 -8.07 29.61 3.91
N GLU A 62 -7.16 29.55 4.89
CA GLU A 62 -7.46 29.91 6.28
C GLU A 62 -7.90 31.38 6.40
N HIS A 63 -7.32 32.25 5.57
CA HIS A 63 -7.67 33.68 5.55
C HIS A 63 -9.00 33.94 4.82
N TYR A 64 -9.34 33.12 3.82
CA TYR A 64 -10.62 33.21 3.12
C TYR A 64 -11.80 32.73 4.00
N ASP A 65 -11.57 31.67 4.77
CA ASP A 65 -12.53 31.12 5.74
C ASP A 65 -12.82 32.08 6.90
N GLU A 66 -11.81 32.82 7.37
CA GLU A 66 -11.97 33.82 8.43
C GLU A 66 -12.78 35.06 7.97
N VAL A 67 -12.72 35.41 6.68
CA VAL A 67 -13.35 36.63 6.14
C VAL A 67 -14.84 36.43 5.79
N ASN A 68 -15.30 35.19 5.56
CA ASN A 68 -16.70 34.90 5.20
C ASN A 68 -17.54 34.31 6.36
N SER A 69 -17.81 35.19 7.35
CA SER A 69 -18.93 35.24 8.32
C SER A 69 -19.56 33.93 8.85
N ILE A 70 -19.38 33.73 10.16
CA ILE A 70 -20.06 32.79 11.05
C ILE A 70 -21.61 32.84 10.97
N ASP A 71 -22.21 33.99 10.59
CA ASP A 71 -23.68 34.17 10.57
C ASP A 71 -24.39 33.42 9.43
N LYS A 72 -23.73 33.17 8.29
CA LYS A 72 -24.33 32.43 7.16
C LYS A 72 -24.36 30.91 7.39
N LEU A 73 -23.46 30.40 8.23
CA LEU A 73 -23.31 28.98 8.57
C LEU A 73 -24.52 28.46 9.36
N SER A 74 -25.01 29.23 10.35
CA SER A 74 -26.13 28.80 11.19
C SER A 74 -27.45 28.67 10.44
N SER A 75 -27.75 29.60 9.51
CA SER A 75 -28.94 29.51 8.67
C SER A 75 -28.91 28.27 7.78
N PHE A 76 -27.77 28.01 7.13
CA PHE A 76 -27.60 26.83 6.29
C PHE A 76 -27.76 25.53 7.09
N ILE A 77 -27.12 25.43 8.27
CA ILE A 77 -27.24 24.24 9.13
C ILE A 77 -28.69 23.97 9.50
N ASN A 78 -29.44 25.02 9.84
CA ASN A 78 -30.86 24.88 10.20
C ASN A 78 -31.70 24.43 9.00
N ASP A 79 -31.49 25.00 7.83
CA ASP A 79 -32.20 24.59 6.60
C ASP A 79 -31.82 23.15 6.18
N PHE A 80 -30.54 22.79 6.30
CA PHE A 80 -30.02 21.45 6.00
C PHE A 80 -30.57 20.38 6.94
N LYS A 81 -30.65 20.69 8.25
CA LYS A 81 -31.34 19.85 9.23
C LYS A 81 -32.85 19.80 8.99
N GLY A 82 -33.45 20.92 8.60
CA GLY A 82 -34.88 21.05 8.32
C GLY A 82 -35.35 20.18 7.15
N MET A 83 -34.48 19.86 6.20
CA MET A 83 -34.78 18.88 5.16
C MET A 83 -34.54 17.42 5.56
N GLY A 84 -33.99 17.14 6.75
CA GLY A 84 -33.66 15.79 7.22
C GLY A 84 -32.19 15.39 7.07
N GLY A 85 -31.32 16.30 6.62
CA GLY A 85 -29.87 16.07 6.59
C GLY A 85 -29.21 16.22 7.95
N LYS A 86 -28.01 15.67 8.12
CA LYS A 86 -27.16 15.88 9.31
C LYS A 86 -25.95 16.71 8.92
N PHE A 87 -25.52 17.61 9.80
CA PHE A 87 -24.32 18.41 9.57
C PHE A 87 -23.44 18.37 10.81
N ASP A 88 -22.21 17.89 10.65
CA ASP A 88 -21.16 17.96 11.64
C ASP A 88 -20.35 19.24 11.40
N GLN A 89 -20.46 20.19 12.34
CA GLN A 89 -19.78 21.47 12.24
C GLN A 89 -18.26 21.37 12.48
N LYS A 90 -17.81 20.39 13.27
CA LYS A 90 -16.39 20.20 13.60
C LYS A 90 -15.63 19.69 12.38
N PHE A 91 -16.22 18.74 11.65
CA PHE A 91 -15.61 18.15 10.47
C PHE A 91 -16.10 18.76 9.15
N ARG A 92 -17.05 19.71 9.21
CA ARG A 92 -17.76 20.27 8.04
C ARG A 92 -18.30 19.18 7.11
N GLU A 93 -18.85 18.12 7.72
CA GLU A 93 -19.42 16.97 7.02
C GLU A 93 -20.94 17.07 6.96
N ALA A 94 -21.50 16.87 5.77
CA ALA A 94 -22.92 17.00 5.48
C ALA A 94 -23.47 15.66 5.00
N ASP A 95 -24.40 15.06 5.75
CA ASP A 95 -24.97 13.75 5.43
C ASP A 95 -26.42 13.86 4.98
N VAL A 96 -26.72 13.26 3.84
CA VAL A 96 -28.07 13.04 3.31
C VAL A 96 -28.30 11.53 3.31
N LEU A 97 -29.15 11.04 4.22
CA LEU A 97 -29.28 9.61 4.51
C LEU A 97 -30.73 9.14 4.32
N GLY A 98 -30.96 8.16 3.44
CA GLY A 98 -32.27 7.52 3.29
C GLY A 98 -33.36 8.41 2.65
N MET A 99 -32.98 9.50 1.97
CA MET A 99 -33.90 10.55 1.53
C MET A 99 -34.28 10.44 0.05
N ASN A 100 -35.53 10.78 -0.27
CA ASN A 100 -35.93 11.09 -1.66
C ASN A 100 -35.72 12.58 -1.92
N VAL A 101 -34.63 12.93 -2.60
CA VAL A 101 -34.16 14.30 -2.74
C VAL A 101 -34.97 15.03 -3.80
N THR A 102 -35.63 16.10 -3.38
CA THR A 102 -36.50 16.94 -4.23
C THR A 102 -35.76 18.11 -4.85
N GLU A 103 -36.39 18.78 -5.83
CA GLU A 103 -35.86 20.02 -6.42
C GLU A 103 -35.58 21.11 -5.37
N ARG A 104 -36.44 21.23 -4.35
CA ARG A 104 -36.25 22.20 -3.27
C ARG A 104 -34.98 21.93 -2.48
N ASN A 105 -34.69 20.66 -2.20
CA ASN A 105 -33.47 20.25 -1.49
C ASN A 105 -32.23 20.58 -2.32
N VAL A 106 -32.24 20.27 -3.63
CA VAL A 106 -31.11 20.57 -4.53
C VAL A 106 -30.87 22.08 -4.63
N LYS A 107 -31.91 22.89 -4.85
CA LYS A 107 -31.77 24.36 -4.92
C LYS A 107 -31.15 24.95 -3.66
N MET A 108 -31.53 24.43 -2.49
CA MET A 108 -30.97 24.85 -1.21
C MET A 108 -29.49 24.50 -1.08
N ILE A 109 -29.11 23.24 -1.37
CA ILE A 109 -27.71 22.79 -1.34
C ILE A 109 -26.87 23.62 -2.33
N CYS A 110 -27.31 23.73 -3.59
CA CYS A 110 -26.61 24.52 -4.61
C CYS A 110 -26.50 26.01 -4.24
N GLY A 111 -27.56 26.58 -3.67
CA GLY A 111 -27.58 27.97 -3.22
C GLY A 111 -26.60 28.26 -2.08
N ALA A 112 -26.33 27.27 -1.23
CA ALA A 112 -25.31 27.39 -0.19
C ALA A 112 -23.90 27.32 -0.77
N LEU A 113 -23.63 26.32 -1.62
CA LEU A 113 -22.32 26.11 -2.25
C LEU A 113 -21.89 27.33 -3.09
N THR A 114 -22.82 27.89 -3.86
CA THR A 114 -22.54 29.09 -4.70
C THR A 114 -22.32 30.37 -3.90
N LYS A 115 -22.67 30.41 -2.61
CA LYS A 115 -22.39 31.54 -1.71
C LYS A 115 -21.06 31.42 -0.97
N GLY A 116 -20.21 30.45 -1.37
CA GLY A 116 -18.87 30.24 -0.82
C GLY A 116 -18.84 29.39 0.45
N PHE A 117 -19.83 28.52 0.64
CA PHE A 117 -19.91 27.66 1.81
C PHE A 117 -19.04 26.40 1.67
N ASN A 118 -17.96 26.31 2.46
CA ASN A 118 -16.99 25.22 2.41
C ASN A 118 -17.49 23.97 3.16
N ILE A 119 -17.56 22.84 2.46
CA ILE A 119 -17.93 21.52 3.00
C ILE A 119 -16.77 20.57 2.73
N GLU A 120 -16.19 19.98 3.78
CA GLU A 120 -15.10 19.02 3.58
C GLU A 120 -15.63 17.74 2.92
N LYS A 121 -16.81 17.29 3.33
CA LYS A 121 -17.40 16.05 2.84
C LYS A 121 -18.92 16.10 2.77
N LEU A 122 -19.47 15.76 1.61
CA LEU A 122 -20.90 15.54 1.39
C LEU A 122 -21.15 14.03 1.22
N VAL A 123 -21.94 13.43 2.11
CA VAL A 123 -22.30 12.02 2.05
C VAL A 123 -23.74 11.87 1.55
N LEU A 124 -23.91 11.13 0.47
CA LEU A 124 -25.20 10.72 -0.07
C LEU A 124 -25.34 9.21 0.13
N GLN A 125 -26.15 8.81 1.11
CA GLN A 125 -26.34 7.40 1.43
C GLN A 125 -27.80 6.99 1.32
N ASP A 126 -28.08 5.88 0.64
CA ASP A 126 -29.41 5.27 0.50
C ASP A 126 -30.47 6.28 0.00
N CYS A 127 -30.05 7.20 -0.86
CA CYS A 127 -30.89 8.30 -1.35
C CYS A 127 -31.42 8.04 -2.76
N SER A 128 -32.52 8.69 -3.13
CA SER A 128 -33.03 8.71 -4.50
C SER A 128 -33.13 10.12 -5.09
N PHE A 129 -32.77 10.25 -6.37
CA PHE A 129 -32.84 11.49 -7.13
C PHE A 129 -33.62 11.28 -8.43
N TYR A 130 -34.37 12.29 -8.85
CA TYR A 130 -34.70 12.42 -10.27
C TYR A 130 -33.47 12.90 -11.03
N GLU A 131 -33.22 12.35 -12.22
CA GLU A 131 -32.02 12.59 -13.01
C GLU A 131 -31.74 14.08 -13.19
N GLY A 132 -32.72 14.89 -13.60
CA GLY A 132 -32.53 16.33 -13.77
C GLY A 132 -32.09 17.07 -12.50
N TYR A 133 -32.50 16.60 -11.32
CA TYR A 133 -32.10 17.23 -10.05
C TYR A 133 -30.67 16.87 -9.68
N LEU A 134 -30.29 15.61 -9.86
CA LEU A 134 -28.90 15.17 -9.68
C LEU A 134 -27.97 15.92 -10.64
N GLU A 135 -28.39 16.12 -11.89
CA GLU A 135 -27.61 16.83 -12.88
C GLU A 135 -27.30 18.27 -12.49
N ILE A 136 -28.26 19.00 -11.92
CA ILE A 136 -28.08 20.37 -11.40
C ILE A 136 -27.10 20.36 -10.22
N LEU A 137 -27.26 19.40 -9.31
CA LEU A 137 -26.39 19.25 -8.16
C LEU A 137 -24.94 19.00 -8.61
N LEU A 138 -24.72 18.03 -9.50
CA LEU A 138 -23.39 17.70 -10.00
C LEU A 138 -22.75 18.86 -10.77
N ASP A 139 -23.49 19.60 -11.61
CA ASP A 139 -22.92 20.76 -12.32
C ASP A 139 -22.43 21.84 -11.35
N THR A 140 -23.16 22.03 -10.24
CA THR A 140 -22.78 22.96 -9.18
C THR A 140 -21.55 22.44 -8.42
N ILE A 141 -21.55 21.17 -8.02
CA ILE A 141 -20.45 20.55 -7.28
C ILE A 141 -19.15 20.61 -8.09
N ILE A 142 -19.19 20.13 -9.34
CA ILE A 142 -17.99 19.96 -10.17
C ILE A 142 -17.41 21.30 -10.62
N ASN A 143 -18.22 22.31 -10.90
CA ASN A 143 -17.71 23.53 -11.57
C ASN A 143 -17.62 24.75 -10.67
N ARG A 144 -18.20 24.71 -9.46
CA ARG A 144 -18.39 25.91 -8.65
C ARG A 144 -18.24 25.68 -7.16
N SER A 145 -18.06 24.45 -6.70
CA SER A 145 -18.25 24.18 -5.27
C SER A 145 -16.98 24.25 -4.45
N SER A 146 -17.23 24.57 -3.19
CA SER A 146 -16.32 24.41 -2.09
C SER A 146 -16.42 23.03 -1.41
N ILE A 147 -16.90 22.00 -2.11
CA ILE A 147 -16.90 20.62 -1.61
C ILE A 147 -15.57 19.96 -1.97
N ARG A 148 -14.87 19.41 -0.98
CA ARG A 148 -13.64 18.63 -1.22
C ARG A 148 -13.91 17.16 -1.52
N CYS A 149 -14.94 16.58 -0.93
CA CYS A 149 -15.26 15.16 -1.10
C CYS A 149 -16.78 14.91 -1.21
N LEU A 150 -17.20 14.15 -2.22
CA LEU A 150 -18.54 13.63 -2.39
C LEU A 150 -18.50 12.10 -2.26
N ASN A 151 -19.10 11.58 -1.20
CA ASN A 151 -19.22 10.15 -0.97
C ASN A 151 -20.63 9.66 -1.32
N MET A 152 -20.74 8.67 -2.19
CA MET A 152 -22.00 8.12 -2.66
C MET A 152 -22.10 6.63 -2.33
N THR A 153 -23.03 6.30 -1.43
CA THR A 153 -23.32 4.92 -1.01
C THR A 153 -24.77 4.61 -1.33
N THR A 154 -25.03 3.85 -2.40
CA THR A 154 -26.39 3.51 -2.84
C THR A 154 -27.24 4.74 -3.19
N VAL A 155 -26.90 5.41 -4.30
CA VAL A 155 -27.67 6.53 -4.86
C VAL A 155 -28.49 6.04 -6.05
N CYS A 156 -29.81 6.04 -5.89
CA CYS A 156 -30.77 5.59 -6.90
C CYS A 156 -31.19 6.77 -7.80
N VAL A 157 -30.97 6.65 -9.11
CA VAL A 157 -31.33 7.70 -10.09
C VAL A 157 -32.55 7.27 -10.88
N ARG A 158 -33.58 8.14 -10.90
CA ARG A 158 -34.88 7.88 -11.54
C ARG A 158 -35.11 8.82 -12.72
N ASN A 159 -35.85 8.35 -13.72
CA ASN A 159 -36.31 9.19 -14.83
C ASN A 159 -37.54 10.03 -14.43
N TYR A 160 -38.03 10.88 -15.34
CA TYR A 160 -39.18 11.77 -15.08
C TYR A 160 -40.50 11.04 -14.76
N VAL A 161 -40.64 9.76 -15.14
CA VAL A 161 -41.80 8.91 -14.77
C VAL A 161 -41.59 8.13 -13.46
N GLY A 162 -40.46 8.33 -12.76
CA GLY A 162 -40.17 7.72 -11.46
C GLY A 162 -39.56 6.30 -11.52
N MET A 163 -39.29 5.77 -12.71
CA MET A 163 -38.61 4.47 -12.88
C MET A 163 -37.11 4.60 -12.63
N VAL A 164 -36.51 3.60 -11.99
CA VAL A 164 -35.08 3.54 -11.72
C VAL A 164 -34.32 3.36 -13.03
N LYS A 165 -33.41 4.28 -13.33
CA LYS A 165 -32.54 4.27 -14.52
C LYS A 165 -31.23 3.54 -14.23
N TYR A 166 -30.59 3.87 -13.11
CA TYR A 166 -29.39 3.22 -12.62
C TYR A 166 -29.21 3.50 -11.12
N THR A 167 -28.33 2.74 -10.46
CA THR A 167 -27.97 2.92 -9.06
C THR A 167 -26.46 2.98 -8.94
N CYS A 168 -25.96 4.09 -8.39
CA CYS A 168 -24.54 4.25 -8.07
C CYS A 168 -24.26 3.67 -6.67
N LYS A 169 -23.17 2.94 -6.51
CA LYS A 169 -22.77 2.33 -5.23
C LYS A 169 -21.29 2.55 -4.97
N ASN A 170 -20.97 2.89 -3.72
CA ASN A 170 -19.61 2.90 -3.18
C ASN A 170 -18.63 3.70 -4.04
N MET A 171 -19.07 4.87 -4.50
CA MET A 171 -18.27 5.80 -5.31
C MET A 171 -17.88 7.00 -4.47
N VAL A 172 -16.61 7.33 -4.45
CA VAL A 172 -16.09 8.54 -3.80
C VAL A 172 -15.50 9.44 -4.86
N VAL A 173 -15.86 10.73 -4.82
CA VAL A 173 -15.35 11.75 -5.73
C VAL A 173 -14.66 12.83 -4.90
N GLU A 174 -13.36 12.99 -5.10
CA GLU A 174 -12.54 14.01 -4.44
C GLU A 174 -12.24 15.12 -5.46
N PHE A 175 -12.39 16.37 -5.03
CA PHE A 175 -12.16 17.56 -5.82
C PHE A 175 -10.95 18.28 -5.24
N LYS A 176 -9.90 18.46 -6.05
CA LYS A 176 -8.67 19.15 -5.64
C LYS A 176 -8.14 19.95 -6.82
N ASN A 177 -8.00 21.26 -6.71
CA ASN A 177 -7.49 22.21 -7.73
C ASN A 177 -7.19 21.61 -9.14
N GLN A 178 -8.11 21.82 -10.08
CA GLN A 178 -8.07 21.27 -11.45
C GLN A 178 -7.99 19.74 -11.58
N SER A 179 -8.00 18.98 -10.48
CA SER A 179 -8.07 17.53 -10.42
C SER A 179 -9.40 17.02 -9.89
N LEU A 180 -9.96 16.04 -10.59
CA LEU A 180 -11.16 15.30 -10.22
C LEU A 180 -10.74 13.84 -10.00
N LYS A 181 -10.77 13.36 -8.75
CA LYS A 181 -10.43 11.97 -8.42
C LYS A 181 -11.69 11.18 -8.12
N VAL A 182 -11.86 10.04 -8.78
CA VAL A 182 -13.01 9.14 -8.64
C VAL A 182 -12.50 7.76 -8.23
N ARG A 183 -12.95 7.28 -7.07
CA ARG A 183 -12.58 5.98 -6.50
C ARG A 183 -13.81 5.08 -6.39
N PHE A 184 -13.67 3.82 -6.77
CA PHE A 184 -14.70 2.79 -6.59
C PHE A 184 -14.28 1.84 -5.45
N ASN A 185 -15.11 1.68 -4.43
CA ASN A 185 -14.77 0.91 -3.22
C ASN A 185 -15.34 -0.53 -3.23
N ASP A 186 -15.93 -1.00 -4.33
CA ASP A 186 -16.56 -2.32 -4.43
C ASP A 186 -16.64 -2.82 -5.88
N SER A 187 -16.76 -4.14 -6.08
CA SER A 187 -16.73 -4.82 -7.38
C SER A 187 -18.08 -4.85 -8.11
N TYR A 188 -18.93 -3.82 -7.95
CA TYR A 188 -20.26 -3.81 -8.56
C TYR A 188 -20.23 -3.21 -9.97
N HIS A 189 -20.50 -4.04 -10.98
CA HIS A 189 -19.90 -3.84 -12.31
C HIS A 189 -20.56 -2.82 -13.26
N ASN A 190 -21.85 -2.45 -13.12
CA ASN A 190 -22.52 -1.68 -14.19
C ASN A 190 -23.22 -0.38 -13.74
N GLY A 191 -23.55 -0.22 -12.45
CA GLY A 191 -24.37 0.91 -11.98
C GLY A 191 -23.65 2.26 -11.88
N ASN A 192 -22.31 2.24 -11.82
CA ASN A 192 -21.49 3.42 -11.58
C ASN A 192 -21.10 4.20 -12.86
N MET A 193 -21.11 3.54 -14.01
CA MET A 193 -20.69 4.14 -15.27
C MET A 193 -21.58 5.28 -15.76
N PRO A 194 -22.92 5.20 -15.67
CA PRO A 194 -23.77 6.34 -15.95
C PRO A 194 -23.47 7.55 -15.06
N MET A 195 -23.15 7.33 -13.78
CA MET A 195 -22.76 8.42 -12.86
C MET A 195 -21.43 9.05 -13.28
N LEU A 196 -20.40 8.24 -13.54
CA LEU A 196 -19.11 8.74 -14.05
C LEU A 196 -19.29 9.55 -15.34
N ASN A 197 -20.12 9.07 -16.27
CA ASN A 197 -20.45 9.78 -17.49
C ASN A 197 -21.07 11.16 -17.21
N GLN A 198 -21.95 11.28 -16.21
CA GLN A 198 -22.55 12.57 -15.83
C GLN A 198 -21.52 13.52 -15.22
N LEU A 199 -20.56 13.00 -14.42
CA LEU A 199 -19.44 13.77 -13.88
C LEU A 199 -18.56 14.33 -15.01
N LEU A 200 -18.15 13.48 -15.95
CA LEU A 200 -17.27 13.86 -17.06
C LEU A 200 -17.94 14.83 -18.04
N LEU A 201 -19.24 14.64 -18.31
CA LEU A 201 -20.01 15.52 -19.19
C LEU A 201 -20.12 16.95 -18.62
N ARG A 202 -20.20 17.07 -17.29
CA ARG A 202 -20.33 18.37 -16.61
C ARG A 202 -19.01 19.02 -16.28
N ASN A 203 -17.90 18.29 -16.29
CA ASN A 203 -16.60 18.85 -15.96
C ASN A 203 -16.18 19.93 -16.99
N LYS A 204 -16.12 21.19 -16.54
CA LYS A 204 -15.69 22.35 -17.35
C LYS A 204 -14.33 22.90 -16.92
N ILE A 205 -13.85 22.56 -15.72
CA ILE A 205 -12.70 23.22 -15.09
C ILE A 205 -11.54 22.28 -14.78
N HIS A 206 -11.80 20.99 -14.50
CA HIS A 206 -10.75 20.06 -14.11
C HIS A 206 -10.02 19.53 -15.34
N ARG A 207 -8.70 19.69 -15.30
CA ARG A 207 -7.75 19.25 -16.33
C ARG A 207 -7.13 17.89 -16.01
N THR A 208 -7.10 17.49 -14.74
CA THR A 208 -6.63 16.19 -14.32
C THR A 208 -7.83 15.34 -13.90
N LEU A 209 -7.92 14.13 -14.43
CA LEU A 209 -8.90 13.14 -14.02
C LEU A 209 -8.15 11.95 -13.44
N ASN A 210 -8.43 11.59 -12.20
CA ASN A 210 -7.89 10.41 -11.56
C ASN A 210 -9.01 9.38 -11.35
N ILE A 211 -8.83 8.17 -11.85
CA ILE A 211 -9.78 7.07 -11.72
C ILE A 211 -9.06 5.90 -11.04
N SER A 212 -9.53 5.50 -9.85
CA SER A 212 -8.93 4.41 -9.08
C SER A 212 -9.87 3.20 -8.99
N ALA A 213 -9.30 1.99 -9.05
CA ALA A 213 -10.04 0.72 -8.92
C ALA A 213 -11.15 0.54 -9.96
N CYS A 214 -10.86 0.93 -11.21
CA CYS A 214 -11.83 0.91 -12.30
C CYS A 214 -12.03 -0.45 -12.97
N ASP A 215 -11.31 -1.51 -12.55
CA ASP A 215 -11.39 -2.84 -13.19
C ASP A 215 -12.82 -3.39 -13.32
N PHE A 216 -13.72 -2.88 -12.48
CA PHE A 216 -15.10 -3.30 -12.42
C PHE A 216 -16.04 -2.52 -13.36
N LEU A 217 -15.62 -1.44 -14.01
CA LEU A 217 -16.48 -0.67 -14.90
C LEU A 217 -16.76 -1.41 -16.22
N GLY A 218 -18.03 -1.58 -16.59
CA GLY A 218 -18.44 -2.05 -17.93
C GLY A 218 -18.77 -0.91 -18.92
N HIS A 219 -19.05 -1.22 -20.18
CA HIS A 219 -19.47 -0.25 -21.22
C HIS A 219 -18.40 0.79 -21.61
N GLU A 220 -17.25 0.30 -22.05
CA GLU A 220 -16.03 1.07 -22.35
C GLU A 220 -16.21 1.99 -23.57
N SER A 221 -17.14 1.65 -24.48
CA SER A 221 -17.53 2.52 -25.60
C SER A 221 -18.18 3.84 -25.14
N ASP A 222 -18.84 3.87 -23.99
CA ASP A 222 -19.38 5.11 -23.42
C ASP A 222 -18.26 5.97 -22.88
N LEU A 223 -17.32 5.36 -22.15
CA LEU A 223 -16.14 6.05 -21.62
C LEU A 223 -15.31 6.68 -22.75
N GLN A 224 -15.03 5.91 -23.81
CA GLN A 224 -14.31 6.39 -24.99
C GLN A 224 -15.01 7.61 -25.61
N ARG A 225 -16.32 7.51 -25.88
CA ARG A 225 -17.11 8.63 -26.44
C ARG A 225 -17.08 9.87 -25.54
N ARG A 226 -17.01 9.69 -24.22
CA ARG A 226 -16.91 10.81 -23.27
C ARG A 226 -15.52 11.44 -23.29
N PHE A 227 -14.45 10.65 -23.37
CA PHE A 227 -13.11 11.21 -23.57
C PHE A 227 -12.99 11.96 -24.91
N GLU A 228 -13.58 11.44 -25.98
CA GLU A 228 -13.58 12.09 -27.31
C GLU A 228 -14.36 13.41 -27.34
N SER A 229 -15.39 13.54 -26.51
CA SER A 229 -16.19 14.77 -26.40
C SER A 229 -15.66 15.75 -25.33
N ASN A 230 -14.82 15.28 -24.41
CA ASN A 230 -14.22 16.11 -23.38
C ASN A 230 -13.04 16.90 -23.95
N ARG A 231 -13.04 18.22 -23.70
CA ARG A 231 -11.99 19.15 -24.16
C ARG A 231 -11.17 19.77 -23.03
N THR A 232 -11.45 19.40 -21.79
CA THR A 232 -10.87 20.04 -20.59
C THR A 232 -9.81 19.16 -19.95
N VAL A 233 -10.02 17.85 -19.91
CA VAL A 233 -9.10 16.88 -19.31
C VAL A 233 -7.87 16.72 -20.21
N ALA A 234 -6.72 17.13 -19.68
CA ALA A 234 -5.42 17.03 -20.31
C ALA A 234 -4.52 15.96 -19.68
N GLU A 235 -4.78 15.58 -18.43
CA GLU A 235 -4.07 14.53 -17.71
C GLU A 235 -5.05 13.48 -17.20
N LEU A 236 -4.73 12.21 -17.43
CA LEU A 236 -5.48 11.08 -16.92
C LEU A 236 -4.58 10.23 -16.03
N ILE A 237 -5.04 9.93 -14.83
CA ILE A 237 -4.39 9.04 -13.87
C ILE A 237 -5.31 7.84 -13.69
N VAL A 238 -4.80 6.63 -13.92
CA VAL A 238 -5.55 5.39 -13.72
C VAL A 238 -4.82 4.53 -12.69
N GLU A 239 -5.38 4.43 -11.49
CA GLU A 239 -4.77 3.73 -10.36
C GLU A 239 -5.37 2.34 -10.17
N TYR A 240 -4.53 1.34 -9.89
CA TYR A 240 -4.96 -0.03 -9.57
C TYR A 240 -5.85 -0.65 -10.67
N SER A 241 -5.46 -0.52 -11.94
CA SER A 241 -6.21 -1.04 -13.08
C SER A 241 -5.41 -2.03 -13.92
N ASN A 242 -5.97 -3.22 -14.13
CA ASN A 242 -5.49 -4.23 -15.06
C ASN A 242 -6.55 -4.61 -16.12
N ASN A 243 -7.63 -3.84 -16.22
CA ASN A 243 -8.65 -4.04 -17.24
C ASN A 243 -8.20 -3.47 -18.60
N ILE A 244 -7.98 -4.37 -19.56
CA ILE A 244 -7.53 -4.01 -20.91
C ILE A 244 -8.58 -3.25 -21.70
N ASP A 245 -9.87 -3.46 -21.45
CA ASP A 245 -10.95 -2.82 -22.20
C ASP A 245 -11.07 -1.33 -21.86
N ILE A 246 -10.82 -0.97 -20.59
CA ILE A 246 -10.74 0.44 -20.16
C ILE A 246 -9.51 1.12 -20.75
N LEU A 247 -8.36 0.45 -20.73
CA LEU A 247 -7.16 0.95 -21.40
C LEU A 247 -7.42 1.10 -22.91
N ASN A 248 -8.03 0.12 -23.56
CA ASN A 248 -8.40 0.18 -24.98
C ASN A 248 -9.27 1.42 -25.27
N ALA A 249 -10.28 1.69 -24.45
CA ALA A 249 -11.15 2.85 -24.61
C ALA A 249 -10.41 4.19 -24.46
N ILE A 250 -9.48 4.27 -23.51
CA ILE A 250 -8.63 5.46 -23.31
C ILE A 250 -7.70 5.68 -24.51
N PHE A 251 -6.96 4.64 -24.90
CA PHE A 251 -5.92 4.75 -25.94
C PHE A 251 -6.49 4.94 -27.34
N ASN A 252 -7.68 4.38 -27.63
CA ASN A 252 -8.37 4.59 -28.91
C ASN A 252 -9.13 5.92 -28.96
N SER A 253 -9.23 6.66 -27.86
CA SER A 253 -9.87 7.98 -27.86
C SER A 253 -9.09 8.95 -28.75
N LYS A 254 -9.75 9.49 -29.78
CA LYS A 254 -9.17 10.49 -30.70
C LYS A 254 -9.16 11.91 -30.11
N THR A 255 -9.06 12.03 -28.79
CA THR A 255 -9.14 13.33 -28.12
C THR A 255 -7.82 14.09 -28.23
N ASN A 256 -7.88 15.31 -28.79
CA ASN A 256 -6.73 16.20 -28.86
C ASN A 256 -6.39 16.85 -27.50
N ALA A 257 -7.24 16.69 -26.48
CA ALA A 257 -7.04 17.34 -25.18
C ALA A 257 -6.13 16.51 -24.26
N LEU A 258 -6.19 15.17 -24.34
CA LEU A 258 -5.46 14.30 -23.42
C LEU A 258 -4.00 14.14 -23.86
N HIS A 259 -3.08 14.69 -23.05
CA HIS A 259 -1.65 14.74 -23.34
C HIS A 259 -0.80 13.96 -22.35
N GLN A 260 -1.31 13.68 -21.14
CA GLN A 260 -0.56 12.99 -20.09
C GLN A 260 -1.35 11.78 -19.59
N LEU A 261 -0.66 10.66 -19.40
CA LEU A 261 -1.22 9.45 -18.81
C LEU A 261 -0.32 8.96 -17.67
N LYS A 262 -0.90 8.71 -16.50
CA LYS A 262 -0.23 8.08 -15.36
C LYS A 262 -0.94 6.78 -15.00
N LEU A 263 -0.18 5.71 -14.76
CA LEU A 263 -0.73 4.38 -14.47
C LEU A 263 -0.22 3.79 -13.14
N PRO A 264 -0.24 4.52 -12.02
CA PRO A 264 0.36 4.04 -10.78
C PRO A 264 -0.32 2.74 -10.30
N GLN A 265 0.48 1.79 -9.83
CA GLN A 265 0.01 0.49 -9.30
C GLN A 265 -0.86 -0.31 -10.29
N SER A 266 -0.71 -0.04 -11.60
CA SER A 266 -1.40 -0.69 -12.70
C SER A 266 -0.42 -1.53 -13.55
N LEU A 267 -0.94 -2.27 -14.54
CA LEU A 267 -0.16 -3.13 -15.45
C LEU A 267 0.62 -4.27 -14.76
N SER A 268 0.11 -4.78 -13.63
CA SER A 268 0.78 -5.79 -12.83
C SER A 268 0.62 -7.23 -13.35
N ILE A 269 -0.12 -7.44 -14.44
CA ILE A 269 -0.35 -8.75 -15.06
C ILE A 269 0.42 -8.84 -16.40
N PRO A 270 1.37 -9.78 -16.57
CA PRO A 270 2.17 -9.90 -17.80
C PRO A 270 1.38 -9.95 -19.12
N SER A 271 0.20 -10.59 -19.11
CA SER A 271 -0.65 -10.71 -20.29
C SER A 271 -1.13 -9.36 -20.86
N ILE A 272 -1.14 -8.30 -20.06
CA ILE A 272 -1.59 -6.96 -20.48
C ILE A 272 -0.48 -6.14 -21.16
N LEU A 273 0.78 -6.52 -20.96
CA LEU A 273 1.95 -5.75 -21.41
C LEU A 273 2.07 -5.69 -22.93
N SER A 274 1.84 -6.82 -23.62
CA SER A 274 1.85 -6.87 -25.08
C SER A 274 0.71 -6.04 -25.71
N PRO A 275 -0.57 -6.21 -25.28
CA PRO A 275 -1.66 -5.34 -25.68
C PRO A 275 -1.40 -3.85 -25.41
N PHE A 276 -0.80 -3.51 -24.27
CA PHE A 276 -0.45 -2.13 -23.91
C PHE A 276 0.50 -1.48 -24.93
N CYS A 277 1.54 -2.18 -25.38
CA CYS A 277 2.42 -1.67 -26.44
C CYS A 277 1.66 -1.45 -27.77
N GLU A 278 0.76 -2.36 -28.15
CA GLU A 278 -0.04 -2.17 -29.38
C GLU A 278 -1.00 -0.98 -29.27
N LEU A 279 -1.50 -0.69 -28.07
CA LEU A 279 -2.31 0.49 -27.80
C LEU A 279 -1.50 1.78 -27.89
N LEU A 280 -0.30 1.81 -27.31
CA LEU A 280 0.60 2.94 -27.43
C LEU A 280 0.89 3.28 -28.87
N LYS A 281 1.17 2.28 -29.71
CA LYS A 281 1.46 2.45 -31.13
C LYS A 281 0.35 3.18 -31.90
N LYS A 282 -0.91 3.00 -31.48
CA LYS A 282 -2.09 3.59 -32.13
C LYS A 282 -2.36 5.01 -31.67
N ASN A 283 -1.89 5.39 -30.48
CA ASN A 283 -2.14 6.71 -29.94
C ASN A 283 -1.23 7.76 -30.59
N THR A 284 -1.75 8.96 -30.80
CA THR A 284 -1.00 10.06 -31.43
C THR A 284 -1.09 11.37 -30.64
N THR A 285 -1.72 11.36 -29.47
CA THR A 285 -2.10 12.55 -28.70
C THR A 285 -1.30 12.68 -27.41
N PHE A 286 -0.90 11.55 -26.80
CA PHE A 286 -0.07 11.52 -25.61
C PHE A 286 1.33 12.07 -25.88
N VAL A 287 1.76 12.94 -24.99
CA VAL A 287 3.09 13.57 -24.96
C VAL A 287 3.89 13.02 -23.77
N GLU A 288 3.23 12.72 -22.65
CA GLU A 288 3.86 12.18 -21.44
C GLU A 288 3.19 10.90 -20.96
N ILE A 289 4.00 9.92 -20.57
CA ILE A 289 3.55 8.69 -19.93
C ILE A 289 4.33 8.49 -18.64
N ASP A 290 3.60 8.21 -17.56
CA ASP A 290 4.15 7.98 -16.23
C ASP A 290 3.80 6.57 -15.73
N LEU A 291 4.85 5.77 -15.56
CA LEU A 291 4.82 4.38 -15.11
C LEU A 291 5.68 4.18 -13.83
N MET A 292 5.84 5.23 -13.02
CA MET A 292 6.76 5.23 -11.86
C MET A 292 6.36 4.32 -10.70
N ASP A 293 5.11 3.86 -10.65
CA ASP A 293 4.61 2.96 -9.58
C ASP A 293 3.98 1.67 -10.13
N CYS A 294 4.26 1.33 -11.39
CA CYS A 294 3.78 0.08 -11.98
C CYS A 294 4.71 -1.07 -11.58
N THR A 295 4.34 -1.84 -10.56
CA THR A 295 5.08 -3.06 -10.21
C THR A 295 4.73 -4.18 -11.20
N GLY A 296 5.71 -4.62 -12.00
CA GLY A 296 5.45 -5.61 -13.06
C GLY A 296 6.49 -5.63 -14.19
N PHE A 297 7.36 -4.62 -14.27
CA PHE A 297 8.39 -4.53 -15.32
C PHE A 297 9.65 -5.35 -15.05
N LYS A 298 9.48 -6.59 -14.58
CA LYS A 298 10.58 -7.56 -14.44
C LYS A 298 10.96 -8.16 -15.79
N GLU A 299 9.99 -8.29 -16.69
CA GLU A 299 10.18 -8.90 -18.00
C GLU A 299 11.04 -8.01 -18.91
N GLU A 300 12.23 -8.50 -19.22
CA GLU A 300 13.17 -7.83 -20.11
C GLU A 300 12.56 -7.55 -21.50
N ALA A 301 11.82 -8.52 -22.06
CA ALA A 301 11.21 -8.41 -23.39
C ALA A 301 10.25 -7.21 -23.50
N PHE A 302 9.53 -6.89 -22.41
CA PHE A 302 8.62 -5.75 -22.41
C PHE A 302 9.36 -4.42 -22.45
N ILE A 303 10.37 -4.21 -21.59
CA ILE A 303 11.14 -2.97 -21.54
C ILE A 303 11.78 -2.70 -22.91
N ILE A 304 12.35 -3.72 -23.54
CA ILE A 304 12.93 -3.63 -24.88
C ILE A 304 11.86 -3.20 -25.89
N LYS A 305 10.71 -3.91 -25.93
CA LYS A 305 9.61 -3.60 -26.85
C LYS A 305 9.06 -2.18 -26.65
N LEU A 306 8.92 -1.73 -25.40
CA LEU A 306 8.44 -0.40 -25.06
C LEU A 306 9.42 0.68 -25.55
N LEU A 307 10.71 0.54 -25.25
CA LEU A 307 11.72 1.52 -25.64
C LEU A 307 11.89 1.59 -27.17
N ASP A 308 11.81 0.46 -27.88
CA ASP A 308 11.82 0.44 -29.34
C ASP A 308 10.64 1.17 -29.96
N LEU A 309 9.44 0.89 -29.43
CA LEU A 309 8.23 1.55 -29.88
C LEU A 309 8.32 3.07 -29.69
N LEU A 310 8.86 3.52 -28.56
CA LEU A 310 8.95 4.94 -28.22
C LEU A 310 9.94 5.71 -29.10
N ARG A 311 11.00 5.06 -29.62
CA ARG A 311 11.94 5.69 -30.57
C ARG A 311 11.27 6.12 -31.88
N GLU A 312 10.30 5.33 -32.34
CA GLU A 312 9.56 5.60 -33.58
C GLU A 312 8.28 6.41 -33.33
N HIS A 313 7.95 6.68 -32.06
CA HIS A 313 6.68 7.28 -31.68
C HIS A 313 6.63 8.78 -31.99
N LYS A 314 5.58 9.23 -32.68
CA LYS A 314 5.51 10.59 -33.22
C LYS A 314 5.20 11.67 -32.19
N SER A 315 4.45 11.37 -31.14
CA SER A 315 3.97 12.38 -30.16
C SER A 315 4.63 12.33 -28.78
N ILE A 316 4.86 11.13 -28.22
CA ILE A 316 5.45 10.96 -26.87
C ILE A 316 6.86 11.55 -26.83
N ARG A 317 7.11 12.36 -25.79
CA ARG A 317 8.37 13.06 -25.52
C ARG A 317 8.89 12.83 -24.11
N TYR A 318 8.03 12.43 -23.17
CA TYR A 318 8.43 12.23 -21.79
C TYR A 318 7.92 10.88 -21.29
N LEU A 319 8.84 10.09 -20.75
CA LEU A 319 8.60 8.80 -20.11
C LEU A 319 9.13 8.87 -18.69
N SER A 320 8.27 8.53 -17.75
CA SER A 320 8.65 8.26 -16.37
C SER A 320 8.50 6.76 -16.14
N LEU A 321 9.56 6.10 -15.67
CA LEU A 321 9.62 4.64 -15.66
C LEU A 321 10.24 4.15 -14.36
N HIS A 322 9.61 3.13 -13.77
CA HIS A 322 10.24 2.31 -12.74
C HIS A 322 10.73 1.01 -13.38
N VAL A 323 12.04 0.76 -13.29
CA VAL A 323 12.65 -0.49 -13.76
C VAL A 323 13.15 -1.29 -12.57
N GLU A 324 12.84 -2.58 -12.56
CA GLU A 324 13.28 -3.51 -11.50
C GLU A 324 14.21 -4.59 -12.07
N ASP A 325 15.04 -5.17 -11.20
CA ASP A 325 15.84 -6.36 -11.50
C ASP A 325 16.75 -6.18 -12.74
N ILE A 326 17.51 -5.09 -12.74
CA ILE A 326 18.66 -4.91 -13.63
C ILE A 326 19.84 -5.66 -13.00
N GLN A 327 20.44 -6.58 -13.75
CA GLN A 327 21.59 -7.36 -13.33
C GLN A 327 22.81 -6.97 -14.19
N LEU A 328 24.01 -7.09 -13.62
CA LEU A 328 25.25 -6.74 -14.31
C LEU A 328 25.36 -7.42 -15.68
N SER A 329 25.53 -6.60 -16.72
CA SER A 329 25.72 -7.00 -18.11
C SER A 329 24.57 -7.82 -18.68
N ASN A 330 23.38 -7.76 -18.09
CA ASN A 330 22.21 -8.38 -18.71
C ASN A 330 21.71 -7.55 -19.89
N GLN A 331 20.88 -8.16 -20.73
CA GLN A 331 20.42 -7.53 -21.96
C GLN A 331 19.45 -6.36 -21.65
N LYS A 332 18.71 -6.42 -20.53
CA LYS A 332 17.94 -5.28 -19.98
C LYS A 332 18.82 -4.05 -19.70
N GLU A 333 19.93 -4.21 -18.98
CA GLU A 333 20.90 -3.15 -18.66
C GLU A 333 21.49 -2.55 -19.94
N THR A 334 21.92 -3.42 -20.86
CA THR A 334 22.48 -3.03 -22.15
C THR A 334 21.50 -2.17 -22.95
N TYR A 335 20.21 -2.49 -22.91
CA TYR A 335 19.18 -1.74 -23.63
C TYR A 335 18.94 -0.36 -23.02
N MET A 336 18.85 -0.31 -21.69
CA MET A 336 18.70 0.93 -20.95
C MET A 336 19.89 1.86 -21.18
N ILE A 337 21.13 1.36 -21.16
CA ILE A 337 22.33 2.13 -21.48
C ILE A 337 22.24 2.74 -22.88
N LYS A 338 21.89 1.93 -23.88
CA LYS A 338 21.72 2.42 -25.26
C LYS A 338 20.66 3.51 -25.35
N SER A 339 19.55 3.33 -24.64
CA SER A 339 18.46 4.30 -24.62
C SER A 339 18.86 5.59 -23.93
N LEU A 340 19.44 5.54 -22.73
CA LEU A 340 19.93 6.71 -22.00
C LEU A 340 20.97 7.52 -22.79
N ARG A 341 21.83 6.86 -23.58
CA ARG A 341 22.84 7.55 -24.40
C ARG A 341 22.24 8.24 -25.63
N ARG A 342 21.20 7.68 -26.25
CA ARG A 342 20.72 8.12 -27.58
C ARG A 342 19.36 8.81 -27.54
N ASP A 343 18.49 8.37 -26.66
CA ASP A 343 17.08 8.71 -26.66
C ASP A 343 16.82 9.89 -25.70
N LYS A 344 15.99 10.84 -26.15
CA LYS A 344 15.66 12.07 -25.42
C LYS A 344 14.24 12.06 -24.82
N PHE A 345 13.71 10.86 -24.54
CA PHE A 345 12.35 10.74 -24.00
C PHE A 345 12.29 10.31 -22.54
N ILE A 346 13.36 9.76 -21.96
CA ILE A 346 13.36 9.36 -20.56
C ILE A 346 13.54 10.62 -19.71
N ALA A 347 12.53 10.92 -18.90
CA ALA A 347 12.46 12.12 -18.07
C ALA A 347 12.70 11.83 -16.60
N ARG A 348 12.09 10.75 -16.10
CA ARG A 348 12.20 10.32 -14.70
C ARG A 348 12.47 8.81 -14.67
N LEU A 349 13.42 8.38 -13.86
CA LEU A 349 13.81 6.98 -13.77
C LEU A 349 13.91 6.54 -12.30
N CYS A 350 13.05 5.61 -11.92
CA CYS A 350 13.19 4.83 -10.70
C CYS A 350 13.82 3.49 -11.03
N ILE A 351 14.81 3.08 -10.24
CA ILE A 351 15.49 1.80 -10.39
C ILE A 351 15.40 1.07 -9.07
N SER A 352 14.93 -0.18 -9.06
CA SER A 352 14.90 -0.98 -7.84
C SER A 352 15.45 -2.38 -7.97
N GLU A 353 15.87 -2.97 -6.84
CA GLU A 353 16.34 -4.37 -6.76
C GLU A 353 17.41 -4.71 -7.80
N SER A 354 18.32 -3.77 -8.07
CA SER A 354 19.21 -3.83 -9.23
C SER A 354 20.69 -3.75 -8.86
N ILE A 355 21.55 -4.41 -9.63
CA ILE A 355 23.01 -4.26 -9.55
C ILE A 355 23.44 -3.43 -10.76
N ILE A 356 23.95 -2.22 -10.50
CA ILE A 356 24.19 -1.22 -11.52
C ILE A 356 25.67 -1.19 -11.89
N SER A 357 25.98 -1.35 -13.18
CA SER A 357 27.34 -1.23 -13.68
C SER A 357 27.79 0.23 -13.75
N ARG A 358 29.11 0.45 -13.73
CA ARG A 358 29.71 1.76 -13.98
C ARG A 358 29.30 2.33 -15.35
N GLU A 359 29.14 1.47 -16.36
CA GLU A 359 28.70 1.89 -17.70
C GLU A 359 27.28 2.49 -17.68
N PHE A 360 26.39 1.95 -16.84
CA PHE A 360 25.06 2.48 -16.64
C PHE A 360 25.08 3.85 -15.97
N ILE A 361 25.93 4.04 -14.96
CA ILE A 361 26.11 5.34 -14.29
C ILE A 361 26.62 6.39 -15.27
N GLU A 362 27.59 6.04 -16.13
CA GLU A 362 28.07 6.92 -17.19
C GLU A 362 26.98 7.27 -18.20
N ALA A 363 26.09 6.32 -18.53
CA ALA A 363 24.94 6.56 -19.39
C ALA A 363 23.93 7.54 -18.75
N LEU A 364 23.65 7.42 -17.45
CA LEU A 364 22.82 8.37 -16.70
C LEU A 364 23.45 9.78 -16.69
N TYR A 365 24.76 9.85 -16.48
CA TYR A 365 25.50 11.11 -16.52
C TYR A 365 25.42 11.77 -17.90
N HIS A 366 25.63 10.99 -18.96
CA HIS A 366 25.46 11.47 -20.33
C HIS A 366 24.03 11.95 -20.58
N ALA A 367 23.01 11.18 -20.21
CA ALA A 367 21.61 11.54 -20.40
C ALA A 367 21.25 12.86 -19.69
N SER A 368 21.64 13.00 -18.42
CA SER A 368 21.32 14.18 -17.61
C SER A 368 21.98 15.46 -18.14
N LYS A 369 23.18 15.35 -18.73
CA LYS A 369 23.97 16.51 -19.16
C LYS A 369 23.81 16.87 -20.64
N VAL A 370 23.65 15.87 -21.51
CA VAL A 370 23.64 16.03 -22.97
C VAL A 370 22.22 16.00 -23.54
N ASN A 371 21.33 15.20 -22.93
CA ASN A 371 19.98 15.00 -23.44
C ASN A 371 18.93 15.83 -22.72
N ASP A 372 19.29 16.56 -21.65
CA ASP A 372 18.51 17.53 -20.85
C ASP A 372 17.08 17.15 -20.40
N THR A 373 16.62 15.96 -20.75
CA THR A 373 15.29 15.44 -20.42
C THR A 373 15.27 14.70 -19.09
N LEU A 374 16.35 13.98 -18.77
CA LEU A 374 16.47 13.21 -17.53
C LEU A 374 16.70 14.15 -16.35
N THR A 375 15.66 14.35 -15.56
CA THR A 375 15.63 15.33 -14.47
C THR A 375 15.54 14.67 -13.10
N ASN A 376 15.02 13.44 -13.02
CA ASN A 376 14.85 12.73 -11.74
C ASN A 376 15.40 11.30 -11.85
N VAL A 377 16.26 10.92 -10.91
CA VAL A 377 16.78 9.56 -10.80
C VAL A 377 16.68 9.10 -9.35
N ASN A 378 16.02 7.97 -9.11
CA ASN A 378 15.92 7.38 -7.77
C ASN A 378 16.33 5.91 -7.80
N PHE A 379 17.10 5.49 -6.82
CA PHE A 379 17.53 4.11 -6.62
C PHE A 379 16.91 3.56 -5.34
N TYR A 380 16.26 2.40 -5.42
CA TYR A 380 15.63 1.68 -4.31
C TYR A 380 16.27 0.31 -4.18
N ASN A 381 16.94 0.00 -3.08
CA ASN A 381 17.60 -1.31 -2.86
C ASN A 381 18.45 -1.77 -4.07
N SER A 382 19.18 -0.83 -4.66
CA SER A 382 20.08 -1.08 -5.79
C SER A 382 21.53 -0.97 -5.33
N GLN A 383 22.43 -1.76 -5.89
CA GLN A 383 23.85 -1.71 -5.57
C GLN A 383 24.53 -0.65 -6.44
N VAL A 384 24.84 0.49 -5.84
CA VAL A 384 25.62 1.57 -6.45
C VAL A 384 26.85 1.84 -5.58
N THR A 385 28.03 1.92 -6.19
CA THR A 385 29.28 2.17 -5.44
C THR A 385 29.32 3.60 -4.89
N ASP A 386 30.12 3.84 -3.85
CA ASP A 386 30.22 5.19 -3.27
C ASP A 386 30.91 6.20 -4.20
N GLU A 387 31.83 5.74 -5.06
CA GLU A 387 32.43 6.54 -6.14
C GLU A 387 31.34 7.01 -7.13
N ASP A 388 30.49 6.07 -7.58
CA ASP A 388 29.40 6.37 -8.53
C ASP A 388 28.32 7.27 -7.92
N LYS A 389 28.01 7.09 -6.63
CA LYS A 389 27.11 8.01 -5.90
C LYS A 389 27.66 9.43 -5.88
N ALA A 390 28.96 9.59 -5.58
CA ALA A 390 29.59 10.91 -5.56
C ALA A 390 29.50 11.58 -6.94
N GLN A 391 29.71 10.82 -8.01
CA GLN A 391 29.53 11.32 -9.38
C GLN A 391 28.08 11.78 -9.64
N LEU A 392 27.07 10.99 -9.27
CA LEU A 392 25.67 11.38 -9.44
C LEU A 392 25.27 12.59 -8.58
N HIS A 393 25.77 12.69 -7.34
CA HIS A 393 25.53 13.86 -6.49
C HIS A 393 26.09 15.15 -7.09
N SER A 394 27.17 15.09 -7.87
CA SER A 394 27.68 16.26 -8.59
C SER A 394 26.71 16.79 -9.66
N LEU A 395 25.93 15.91 -10.30
CA LEU A 395 24.88 16.30 -11.26
C LEU A 395 23.72 17.00 -10.57
N TYR A 396 23.32 16.50 -9.39
CA TYR A 396 22.30 17.14 -8.56
C TYR A 396 22.75 18.53 -8.09
N ALA A 397 23.98 18.64 -7.58
CA ALA A 397 24.54 19.92 -7.12
C ALA A 397 24.70 20.97 -8.24
N SER A 398 24.88 20.53 -9.49
CA SER A 398 24.97 21.40 -10.66
C SER A 398 23.63 21.75 -11.28
N GLY A 399 22.51 21.25 -10.74
CA GLY A 399 21.16 21.52 -11.23
C GLY A 399 20.77 20.73 -12.50
N ASN A 400 21.61 19.79 -12.95
CA ASN A 400 21.29 18.91 -14.08
C ASN A 400 20.26 17.84 -13.69
N LEU A 401 20.26 17.42 -12.42
CA LEU A 401 19.19 16.61 -11.83
C LEU A 401 18.42 17.47 -10.82
N LEU A 402 17.10 17.50 -10.96
CA LEU A 402 16.17 18.14 -10.02
C LEU A 402 15.91 17.24 -8.80
N GLN A 403 16.05 15.92 -8.96
CA GLN A 403 15.91 14.96 -7.87
C GLN A 403 16.89 13.81 -8.02
N LEU A 404 17.61 13.51 -6.94
CA LEU A 404 18.44 12.32 -6.81
C LEU A 404 18.19 11.66 -5.45
N GLY A 405 17.74 10.42 -5.46
CA GLY A 405 17.44 9.67 -4.25
C GLY A 405 18.14 8.31 -4.22
N PHE A 406 18.73 7.97 -3.08
CA PHE A 406 19.26 6.64 -2.80
C PHE A 406 18.56 6.09 -1.56
N TYR A 407 17.60 5.20 -1.78
CA TYR A 407 16.75 4.61 -0.77
C TYR A 407 17.08 3.11 -0.63
N TRP A 408 17.01 2.60 0.60
CA TRP A 408 17.16 1.16 0.88
C TRP A 408 18.47 0.53 0.38
N GLN A 409 19.53 1.32 0.16
CA GLN A 409 20.80 0.82 -0.37
C GLN A 409 21.44 -0.19 0.59
N SER A 410 21.62 -1.44 0.15
CA SER A 410 22.41 -2.41 0.89
C SER A 410 23.86 -1.93 0.95
N ARG A 411 24.38 -1.65 2.15
CA ARG A 411 25.81 -1.38 2.34
C ARG A 411 26.61 -2.61 1.90
N SER A 412 27.33 -2.51 0.79
CA SER A 412 28.37 -3.44 0.40
C SER A 412 29.64 -3.14 1.21
N HIS A 413 29.90 -3.95 2.24
CA HIS A 413 31.27 -4.33 2.52
C HIS A 413 31.42 -5.79 2.11
N ILE A 414 32.20 -6.02 1.07
CA ILE A 414 32.83 -7.32 0.85
C ILE A 414 33.95 -7.42 1.89
N THR A 415 33.70 -8.19 2.94
CA THR A 415 34.71 -8.96 3.66
C THR A 415 34.07 -10.27 4.06
N VAL A 416 34.80 -11.34 3.76
CA VAL A 416 34.56 -12.74 4.09
C VAL A 416 34.02 -12.90 5.53
N GLY A 417 32.91 -13.63 5.68
CA GLY A 417 32.31 -13.98 6.97
C GLY A 417 30.79 -13.90 6.95
N GLU A 418 30.14 -15.06 6.93
CA GLU A 418 28.69 -15.26 6.85
C GLU A 418 27.89 -14.64 8.01
N SER A 419 26.58 -14.49 7.74
CA SER A 419 25.42 -14.42 8.64
C SER A 419 24.67 -13.08 8.66
N LYS A 420 23.71 -12.95 7.74
CA LYS A 420 22.58 -12.03 7.86
C LYS A 420 21.30 -12.85 7.87
N PRO A 421 20.23 -12.47 8.61
CA PRO A 421 19.02 -13.26 8.70
C PRO A 421 18.40 -13.43 7.30
N SER A 422 18.49 -14.65 6.80
CA SER A 422 18.00 -15.14 5.53
C SER A 422 16.47 -15.14 5.54
N ARG A 423 15.82 -14.08 5.04
CA ARG A 423 14.41 -14.23 4.63
C ARG A 423 14.34 -15.27 3.52
N ALA A 424 13.46 -16.25 3.66
CA ALA A 424 13.38 -17.39 2.76
C ALA A 424 13.20 -16.96 1.30
N ASN A 425 14.16 -17.33 0.47
CA ASN A 425 14.07 -17.14 -0.97
C ASN A 425 13.23 -18.29 -1.55
N ILE A 426 11.91 -18.14 -1.52
CA ILE A 426 10.98 -19.13 -2.08
C ILE A 426 10.84 -18.84 -3.58
N PRO A 427 11.19 -19.78 -4.49
CA PRO A 427 11.01 -19.60 -5.92
C PRO A 427 9.58 -19.18 -6.31
N ALA A 428 9.44 -18.43 -7.41
CA ALA A 428 8.14 -17.95 -7.87
C ALA A 428 7.13 -19.09 -8.15
N ASN A 429 7.62 -20.22 -8.63
CA ASN A 429 6.80 -21.39 -8.98
C ASN A 429 6.87 -22.51 -7.93
N ALA A 430 7.43 -22.23 -6.74
CA ALA A 430 7.56 -23.23 -5.69
C ALA A 430 6.20 -23.80 -5.28
N THR A 431 6.11 -25.13 -5.30
CA THR A 431 5.06 -25.93 -4.70
C THR A 431 5.65 -26.65 -3.49
N TRP A 432 4.92 -26.67 -2.38
CA TRP A 432 5.31 -27.48 -1.24
C TRP A 432 4.80 -28.90 -1.42
N THR A 433 5.61 -29.86 -1.00
CA THR A 433 5.21 -31.26 -0.92
C THR A 433 3.89 -31.35 -0.16
N GLN A 434 2.99 -32.23 -0.59
CA GLN A 434 1.74 -32.50 0.12
C GLN A 434 1.89 -33.63 1.15
N ASN A 435 3.13 -33.96 1.53
CA ASN A 435 3.45 -34.97 2.53
C ASN A 435 4.38 -34.35 3.58
N GLY A 436 3.77 -33.80 4.64
CA GLY A 436 4.47 -33.19 5.75
C GLY A 436 5.15 -34.22 6.63
N VAL A 437 6.38 -33.90 7.05
CA VAL A 437 7.17 -34.72 7.96
C VAL A 437 7.05 -34.14 9.35
N THR A 438 6.66 -34.94 10.34
CA THR A 438 6.70 -34.50 11.75
C THR A 438 8.16 -34.39 12.18
N VAL A 439 8.57 -33.18 12.58
CA VAL A 439 9.97 -32.87 12.95
C VAL A 439 10.13 -32.61 14.46
N ALA A 440 9.03 -32.38 15.18
CA ALA A 440 9.02 -32.27 16.63
C ALA A 440 7.65 -32.68 17.19
N GLY A 441 7.61 -33.27 18.39
CA GLY A 441 6.40 -33.77 19.02
C GLY A 441 5.79 -34.97 18.28
N GLY A 442 4.45 -35.06 18.27
CA GLY A 442 3.72 -36.15 17.63
C GLY A 442 3.63 -37.45 18.44
N ASN A 443 4.16 -37.47 19.66
CA ASN A 443 4.11 -38.60 20.60
C ASN A 443 2.99 -38.44 21.65
N GLY A 444 1.89 -37.77 21.27
CA GLY A 444 0.79 -37.42 22.16
C GLY A 444 1.03 -36.13 22.95
N GLU A 445 -0.03 -35.67 23.64
CA GLU A 445 0.03 -34.57 24.60
C GLU A 445 0.83 -34.98 25.83
N GLY A 446 1.80 -34.16 26.24
CA GLY A 446 2.55 -34.38 27.47
C GLY A 446 3.76 -33.47 27.60
N ASP A 447 4.54 -33.67 28.67
CA ASP A 447 5.69 -32.85 29.06
C ASP A 447 7.04 -33.56 28.92
N ALA A 448 7.05 -34.82 28.44
CA ALA A 448 8.29 -35.51 28.11
C ALA A 448 9.07 -34.74 27.01
N THR A 449 10.38 -34.98 26.91
CA THR A 449 11.24 -34.29 25.94
C THR A 449 10.90 -34.62 24.49
N ASN A 450 10.14 -35.68 24.22
CA ASN A 450 9.65 -36.05 22.90
C ASN A 450 8.18 -35.68 22.65
N GLN A 451 7.55 -35.01 23.62
CA GLN A 451 6.15 -34.57 23.58
C GLN A 451 6.08 -33.05 23.56
N LEU A 452 4.98 -32.54 23.00
CA LEU A 452 4.61 -31.12 23.07
C LEU A 452 3.21 -31.04 23.68
N ASN A 453 2.88 -29.89 24.26
CA ASN A 453 1.52 -29.58 24.67
C ASN A 453 1.13 -28.20 24.13
N ARG A 454 0.31 -28.25 23.08
CA ARG A 454 -0.14 -27.09 22.29
C ARG A 454 1.02 -26.18 21.87
N PRO A 455 1.84 -26.57 20.89
CA PRO A 455 2.89 -25.69 20.38
C PRO A 455 2.29 -24.46 19.67
N PHE A 456 2.81 -23.27 19.98
CA PHE A 456 2.40 -22.00 19.37
C PHE A 456 3.47 -21.48 18.41
N GLY A 457 4.13 -20.36 18.75
CA GLY A 457 5.16 -19.77 17.90
C GLY A 457 6.40 -20.66 17.82
N LEU A 458 7.07 -20.58 16.68
CA LEU A 458 8.26 -21.36 16.40
C LEU A 458 9.20 -20.58 15.50
N PHE A 459 10.50 -20.88 15.62
CA PHE A 459 11.54 -20.32 14.77
C PHE A 459 12.38 -21.47 14.22
N ALA A 460 12.48 -21.55 12.89
CA ALA A 460 13.36 -22.48 12.19
C ALA A 460 14.65 -21.78 11.77
N ASP A 461 15.80 -22.29 12.21
CA ASP A 461 17.12 -21.77 11.88
C ASP A 461 17.69 -22.41 10.60
N ASP A 462 18.79 -21.85 10.09
CA ASP A 462 19.44 -22.21 8.82
C ASP A 462 19.96 -23.66 8.78
N ASP A 463 20.20 -24.26 9.95
CA ASP A 463 20.64 -25.65 10.11
C ASP A 463 19.45 -26.59 10.36
N GLN A 464 18.22 -26.18 10.02
CA GLN A 464 16.96 -26.91 10.24
C GLN A 464 16.73 -27.27 11.73
N THR A 465 17.31 -26.48 12.63
CA THR A 465 16.99 -26.53 14.06
C THR A 465 15.71 -25.74 14.28
N VAL A 466 14.73 -26.31 14.98
CA VAL A 466 13.46 -25.65 15.28
C VAL A 466 13.38 -25.39 16.78
N VAL A 467 13.13 -24.13 17.13
CA VAL A 467 12.87 -23.69 18.50
C VAL A 467 11.38 -23.41 18.62
N ILE A 468 10.73 -23.98 19.64
CA ILE A 468 9.26 -24.03 19.73
C ILE A 468 8.81 -23.50 21.08
N ALA A 469 7.83 -22.61 21.08
CA ALA A 469 7.07 -22.24 22.27
C ALA A 469 6.06 -23.35 22.60
N ASP A 470 6.44 -24.19 23.57
CA ASP A 470 5.62 -25.28 24.07
C ASP A 470 4.71 -24.75 25.18
N HIS A 471 3.61 -24.14 24.73
CA HIS A 471 2.80 -23.19 25.48
C HIS A 471 2.28 -23.72 26.81
N ARG A 472 1.68 -24.92 26.81
CA ARG A 472 1.08 -25.52 28.01
C ARG A 472 2.09 -26.20 28.94
N ASN A 473 3.32 -26.40 28.48
CA ASN A 473 4.44 -26.90 29.28
C ASN A 473 5.36 -25.79 29.79
N GLN A 474 5.02 -24.52 29.54
CA GLN A 474 5.75 -23.34 30.03
C GLN A 474 7.26 -23.39 29.73
N ARG A 475 7.61 -23.81 28.51
CA ARG A 475 9.00 -23.99 28.11
C ARG A 475 9.22 -23.61 26.65
N ILE A 476 10.47 -23.27 26.33
CA ILE A 476 10.96 -23.28 24.96
C ILE A 476 11.84 -24.51 24.81
N ILE A 477 11.57 -25.27 23.77
CA ILE A 477 12.24 -26.54 23.52
C ILE A 477 12.74 -26.57 22.07
N GLN A 478 13.96 -27.06 21.90
CA GLN A 478 14.72 -27.04 20.65
C GLN A 478 14.90 -28.46 20.12
N TRP A 479 14.56 -28.67 18.85
CA TRP A 479 14.87 -29.89 18.10
C TRP A 479 15.90 -29.60 17.02
N LYS A 480 16.93 -30.44 16.94
CA LYS A 480 17.96 -30.36 15.89
C LYS A 480 17.52 -31.17 14.67
N ASN A 481 18.05 -30.81 13.51
CA ASN A 481 17.71 -31.48 12.26
C ASN A 481 17.89 -32.99 12.33
N GLY A 482 16.86 -33.74 11.90
CA GLY A 482 16.87 -35.20 11.82
C GLY A 482 16.68 -35.94 13.14
N ASP A 483 16.79 -35.27 14.29
CA ASP A 483 16.47 -35.85 15.58
C ASP A 483 15.00 -35.59 15.89
N THR A 484 14.16 -36.61 15.73
CA THR A 484 12.74 -36.57 16.14
C THR A 484 12.52 -37.25 17.48
N THR A 485 13.58 -37.78 18.10
CA THR A 485 13.46 -38.64 19.27
C THR A 485 13.32 -37.85 20.55
N ASN A 486 14.11 -36.79 20.76
CA ASN A 486 14.01 -35.95 21.96
C ASN A 486 14.43 -34.50 21.67
N GLY A 487 13.65 -33.55 22.17
CA GLY A 487 14.00 -32.14 22.21
C GLY A 487 14.80 -31.78 23.45
N GLN A 488 15.52 -30.67 23.36
CA GLN A 488 16.26 -30.08 24.47
C GLN A 488 15.54 -28.85 24.99
N VAL A 489 15.17 -28.83 26.27
CA VAL A 489 14.61 -27.62 26.90
C VAL A 489 15.71 -26.55 26.96
N VAL A 490 15.47 -25.43 26.28
CA VAL A 490 16.40 -24.30 26.17
C VAL A 490 15.89 -23.07 26.92
N ALA A 491 14.58 -23.02 27.22
CA ALA A 491 14.04 -22.09 28.20
C ALA A 491 12.85 -22.64 29.00
N GLY A 492 12.59 -22.08 30.17
CA GLY A 492 11.51 -22.43 31.09
C GLY A 492 11.57 -23.86 31.64
N GLY A 493 10.41 -24.50 31.80
CA GLY A 493 10.28 -25.89 32.23
C GLY A 493 10.41 -26.13 33.75
N LYS A 494 10.21 -25.08 34.56
CA LYS A 494 10.27 -25.14 36.05
C LYS A 494 8.93 -24.74 36.69
N GLY A 495 7.83 -25.16 36.08
CA GLY A 495 6.47 -24.79 36.47
C GLY A 495 6.04 -23.41 35.97
N GLU A 496 4.73 -23.17 36.06
CA GLU A 496 4.10 -21.90 35.69
C GLU A 496 4.48 -20.78 36.67
N GLY A 497 4.85 -19.62 36.13
CA GLY A 497 5.02 -18.41 36.91
C GLY A 497 5.86 -17.35 36.21
N ASN A 498 5.95 -16.20 36.87
CA ASN A 498 6.67 -15.02 36.37
C ASN A 498 8.08 -14.88 36.99
N GLY A 499 8.61 -15.94 37.63
CA GLY A 499 10.00 -15.96 38.08
C GLY A 499 10.98 -15.85 36.90
N LEU A 500 12.20 -15.36 37.12
CA LEU A 500 13.20 -15.26 36.03
C LEU A 500 13.63 -16.63 35.50
N HIS A 501 13.39 -17.72 36.22
CA HIS A 501 13.67 -19.10 35.80
C HIS A 501 12.43 -19.83 35.25
N GLN A 502 11.29 -19.13 35.16
CA GLN A 502 10.00 -19.67 34.70
C GLN A 502 9.54 -18.91 33.45
N LEU A 503 8.61 -19.51 32.73
CA LEU A 503 7.85 -18.86 31.67
C LEU A 503 6.36 -19.01 32.00
N ASN A 504 5.53 -18.10 31.51
CA ASN A 504 4.09 -18.16 31.69
C ASN A 504 3.40 -18.20 30.33
N TYR A 505 2.97 -19.40 29.91
CA TYR A 505 2.27 -19.60 28.64
C TYR A 505 2.97 -18.93 27.43
N PRO A 506 4.22 -19.31 27.08
CA PRO A 506 4.93 -18.68 25.98
C PRO A 506 4.12 -18.83 24.68
N THR A 507 3.96 -17.73 23.95
CA THR A 507 3.14 -17.66 22.73
C THR A 507 3.96 -17.55 21.47
N ASP A 508 5.13 -16.91 21.56
CA ASP A 508 6.02 -16.72 20.40
C ASP A 508 7.48 -16.65 20.82
N VAL A 509 8.38 -17.01 19.89
CA VAL A 509 9.82 -17.06 20.13
C VAL A 509 10.59 -16.73 18.85
N LEU A 510 11.65 -15.93 18.99
CA LEU A 510 12.61 -15.68 17.92
C LEU A 510 14.05 -15.78 18.44
N ILE A 511 14.99 -16.02 17.53
CA ILE A 511 16.42 -16.05 17.84
C ILE A 511 17.04 -14.71 17.43
N ASP A 512 17.66 -14.03 18.40
CA ASP A 512 18.57 -12.92 18.15
C ASP A 512 19.98 -13.45 17.95
N LYS A 513 20.38 -13.62 16.68
CA LYS A 513 21.69 -14.18 16.29
C LYS A 513 22.86 -13.31 16.77
N GLU A 514 22.67 -12.00 16.88
CA GLU A 514 23.71 -11.05 17.29
C GLU A 514 24.11 -11.22 18.75
N THR A 515 23.15 -11.53 19.62
CA THR A 515 23.42 -11.79 21.05
C THR A 515 23.45 -13.27 21.41
N ASP A 516 23.17 -14.14 20.44
CA ASP A 516 22.92 -15.57 20.63
C ASP A 516 21.93 -15.83 21.78
N SER A 517 20.75 -15.22 21.67
CA SER A 517 19.69 -15.27 22.69
C SER A 517 18.33 -15.55 22.09
N LEU A 518 17.45 -16.14 22.89
CA LEU A 518 16.02 -16.28 22.62
C LEU A 518 15.29 -15.03 23.09
N ILE A 519 14.40 -14.49 22.27
CA ILE A 519 13.43 -13.48 22.67
C ILE A 519 12.06 -14.15 22.68
N ILE A 520 11.37 -14.08 23.82
CA ILE A 520 10.17 -14.88 24.10
C ILE A 520 9.04 -13.98 24.55
N CYS A 521 7.88 -14.10 23.91
CA CYS A 521 6.62 -13.52 24.36
C CYS A 521 5.94 -14.50 25.30
N GLU A 522 5.60 -14.05 26.50
CA GLU A 522 4.96 -14.90 27.50
C GLU A 522 4.15 -14.04 28.49
N GLY A 523 2.92 -14.48 28.77
CA GLY A 523 1.99 -13.81 29.68
C GLY A 523 1.90 -12.30 29.44
N ILE A 524 2.51 -11.55 30.36
CA ILE A 524 2.45 -10.08 30.45
C ILE A 524 3.79 -9.39 30.15
N ARG A 525 4.73 -10.07 29.49
CA ARG A 525 6.10 -9.56 29.27
C ARG A 525 6.83 -10.21 28.10
N VAL A 526 7.88 -9.54 27.65
CA VAL A 526 8.88 -10.11 26.74
C VAL A 526 10.18 -10.34 27.50
N VAL A 527 10.73 -11.55 27.40
CA VAL A 527 11.96 -11.95 28.08
C VAL A 527 13.05 -12.36 27.09
N ARG A 528 14.31 -12.13 27.47
CA ARG A 528 15.52 -12.59 26.78
C ARG A 528 16.17 -13.71 27.56
N TRP A 529 16.45 -14.85 26.92
CA TRP A 529 17.24 -15.94 27.49
C TRP A 529 18.49 -16.18 26.66
N SER A 530 19.66 -16.11 27.29
CA SER A 530 20.93 -16.43 26.63
C SER A 530 20.97 -17.93 26.27
N ARG A 531 21.46 -18.24 25.07
CA ARG A 531 21.70 -19.63 24.62
C ARG A 531 23.11 -20.11 24.98
N ARG A 532 23.97 -19.23 25.50
CA ARG A 532 25.31 -19.56 25.98
C ARG A 532 25.23 -20.43 27.25
N SER A 533 26.19 -21.33 27.42
CA SER A 533 26.21 -22.27 28.54
C SER A 533 26.26 -21.56 29.91
N GLY A 534 25.48 -22.05 30.87
CA GLY A 534 25.49 -21.60 32.27
C GLY A 534 24.38 -20.60 32.67
N THR A 535 23.63 -20.04 31.72
CA THR A 535 22.48 -19.17 32.02
C THR A 535 21.21 -20.00 32.26
N THR A 536 20.61 -19.85 33.44
CA THR A 536 19.38 -20.59 33.85
C THR A 536 18.19 -19.68 34.16
N GLN A 537 18.35 -18.38 33.88
CA GLN A 537 17.38 -17.33 34.14
C GLN A 537 17.32 -16.38 32.93
N GLY A 538 16.15 -15.81 32.70
CA GLY A 538 15.92 -14.77 31.74
C GLY A 538 16.06 -13.37 32.28
N GLU A 539 16.06 -12.43 31.36
CA GLU A 539 16.02 -11.00 31.59
C GLU A 539 14.72 -10.43 31.01
N ILE A 540 14.04 -9.57 31.75
CA ILE A 540 12.83 -8.92 31.26
C ILE A 540 13.25 -7.76 30.34
N LEU A 541 12.83 -7.79 29.08
CA LEU A 541 13.06 -6.71 28.12
C LEU A 541 11.91 -5.69 28.15
N ILE A 542 10.68 -6.17 28.21
CA ILE A 542 9.46 -5.36 28.21
C ILE A 542 8.52 -5.98 29.24
N ASP A 543 7.95 -5.16 30.13
CA ASP A 543 6.94 -5.54 31.11
C ASP A 543 5.59 -4.87 30.83
N ASN A 544 4.53 -5.34 31.51
CA ASN A 544 3.19 -4.77 31.45
C ASN A 544 2.59 -4.69 30.03
N ILE A 545 2.84 -5.74 29.25
CA ILE A 545 2.32 -5.90 27.89
C ILE A 545 1.66 -7.26 27.77
N ASP A 546 0.38 -7.30 27.41
CA ASP A 546 -0.33 -8.55 27.12
C ASP A 546 0.08 -9.06 25.74
N CYS A 547 1.33 -9.51 25.66
CA CYS A 547 2.01 -9.78 24.41
C CYS A 547 1.57 -11.10 23.79
N TRP A 548 1.56 -11.18 22.45
CA TRP A 548 1.29 -12.44 21.78
C TRP A 548 2.30 -12.79 20.68
N GLY A 549 2.52 -11.87 19.75
CA GLY A 549 3.41 -12.08 18.61
C GLY A 549 4.66 -11.22 18.69
N LEU A 550 5.75 -11.73 18.13
CA LEU A 550 7.03 -11.05 18.03
C LEU A 550 7.46 -10.91 16.57
N ALA A 551 8.13 -9.80 16.28
CA ALA A 551 8.97 -9.69 15.10
C ALA A 551 10.17 -8.80 15.42
N MET A 552 11.29 -9.01 14.72
CA MET A 552 12.48 -8.17 14.86
C MET A 552 12.96 -7.77 13.47
N ASP A 553 13.24 -6.47 13.29
CA ASP A 553 13.81 -5.97 12.04
C ASP A 553 15.34 -6.06 12.02
N GLU A 554 15.94 -5.78 10.86
CA GLU A 554 17.40 -5.84 10.66
C GLU A 554 18.17 -4.79 11.47
N ARG A 555 17.48 -3.79 12.03
CA ARG A 555 18.04 -2.79 12.94
C ARG A 555 17.85 -3.18 14.41
N ARG A 556 17.34 -4.38 14.67
CA ARG A 556 17.05 -4.94 15.99
C ARG A 556 16.00 -4.16 16.78
N TYR A 557 15.07 -3.48 16.11
CA TYR A 557 13.85 -3.05 16.78
C TYR A 557 12.92 -4.25 16.96
N LEU A 558 12.36 -4.36 18.15
CA LEU A 558 11.42 -5.41 18.51
C LEU A 558 9.99 -4.91 18.32
N TYR A 559 9.16 -5.68 17.64
CA TYR A 559 7.76 -5.40 17.43
C TYR A 559 6.94 -6.41 18.21
N VAL A 560 6.01 -5.91 19.02
CA VAL A 560 5.21 -6.74 19.92
C VAL A 560 3.74 -6.36 19.78
N SER A 561 2.89 -7.37 19.59
CA SER A 561 1.44 -7.18 19.56
C SER A 561 0.89 -7.27 20.97
N ASP A 562 0.07 -6.29 21.37
CA ASP A 562 -0.68 -6.30 22.61
C ASP A 562 -2.13 -6.68 22.28
N TYR A 563 -2.54 -7.90 22.66
CA TYR A 563 -3.84 -8.40 22.25
C TYR A 563 -5.00 -7.77 23.03
N VAL A 564 -4.73 -7.24 24.23
CA VAL A 564 -5.73 -6.59 25.10
C VAL A 564 -5.94 -5.14 24.67
N LYS A 565 -4.85 -4.40 24.41
CA LYS A 565 -4.90 -3.01 23.95
C LYS A 565 -5.21 -2.88 22.45
N HIS A 566 -5.18 -3.99 21.72
CA HIS A 566 -5.45 -4.04 20.28
C HIS A 566 -4.51 -3.15 19.47
N GLU A 567 -3.22 -3.28 19.75
CA GLU A 567 -2.19 -2.46 19.13
C GLU A 567 -0.91 -3.25 18.89
N VAL A 568 -0.02 -2.67 18.09
CA VAL A 568 1.35 -3.16 17.91
C VAL A 568 2.31 -2.03 18.22
N ARG A 569 3.31 -2.33 19.04
CA ARG A 569 4.36 -1.37 19.42
C ARG A 569 5.72 -1.85 18.97
N ARG A 570 6.54 -0.88 18.55
CA ARG A 570 7.96 -1.05 18.21
C ARG A 570 8.82 -0.51 19.35
N TYR A 571 9.76 -1.31 19.82
CA TYR A 571 10.69 -0.98 20.89
C TYR A 571 12.12 -1.00 20.36
N GLN A 572 12.88 0.03 20.68
CA GLN A 572 14.33 -0.08 20.68
C GLN A 572 14.77 -0.90 21.90
N LEU A 573 15.86 -1.67 21.80
CA LEU A 573 16.36 -2.43 22.94
C LEU A 573 16.66 -1.50 24.13
N GLY A 574 16.04 -1.76 25.29
CA GLY A 574 16.14 -0.92 26.50
C GLY A 574 15.07 0.19 26.59
N GLU A 575 14.25 0.40 25.57
CA GLU A 575 13.08 1.29 25.61
C GLU A 575 11.93 0.64 26.37
N LYS A 576 11.25 1.38 27.26
CA LYS A 576 10.14 0.84 28.07
C LYS A 576 8.76 1.00 27.47
N ASN A 577 8.50 2.09 26.74
CA ASN A 577 7.14 2.46 26.33
C ASN A 577 6.81 2.04 24.90
N GLY A 578 7.80 1.97 24.01
CA GLY A 578 7.63 1.65 22.61
C GLY A 578 6.85 2.73 21.83
N THR A 579 7.02 2.72 20.52
CA THR A 579 6.28 3.56 19.57
C THR A 579 5.10 2.77 19.01
N LEU A 580 3.88 3.34 19.02
CA LEU A 580 2.72 2.75 18.35
C LEU A 580 2.96 2.70 16.83
N VAL A 581 2.77 1.53 16.22
CA VAL A 581 2.99 1.32 14.77
C VAL A 581 1.80 0.71 14.03
N ALA A 582 0.83 0.12 14.74
CA ALA A 582 -0.45 -0.32 14.17
C ALA A 582 -1.55 -0.35 15.25
N GLY A 583 -2.79 -0.06 14.86
CA GLY A 583 -3.94 -0.03 15.77
C GLY A 583 -3.92 1.16 16.74
N GLY A 584 -4.25 0.92 18.01
CA GLY A 584 -4.23 1.93 19.07
C GLY A 584 -5.46 2.84 19.14
N ASN A 585 -6.46 2.63 18.28
CA ASN A 585 -7.74 3.36 18.28
C ASN A 585 -8.89 2.52 18.87
N GLY A 586 -8.57 1.67 19.85
CA GLY A 586 -9.51 0.75 20.49
C GLY A 586 -9.87 -0.47 19.64
N ARG A 587 -10.73 -1.33 20.21
CA ARG A 587 -11.25 -2.53 19.56
C ARG A 587 -12.20 -2.16 18.42
N GLY A 588 -11.97 -2.67 17.22
CA GLY A 588 -12.91 -2.52 16.12
C GLY A 588 -12.38 -3.09 14.80
N ASP A 589 -13.12 -2.87 13.73
CA ASP A 589 -12.85 -3.35 12.37
C ASP A 589 -12.53 -2.22 11.37
N GLY A 590 -12.47 -0.97 11.83
CA GLY A 590 -11.97 0.16 11.03
C GLY A 590 -10.54 -0.06 10.54
N LEU A 591 -10.11 0.68 9.51
CA LEU A 591 -8.75 0.56 8.95
C LEU A 591 -7.67 1.05 9.90
N ASN A 592 -8.02 1.87 10.89
CA ASN A 592 -7.14 2.33 11.98
C ASN A 592 -7.30 1.51 13.27
N GLN A 593 -8.07 0.41 13.25
CA GLN A 593 -8.38 -0.42 14.43
C GLN A 593 -7.95 -1.87 14.23
N LEU A 594 -7.73 -2.55 15.36
CA LEU A 594 -7.44 -3.98 15.43
C LEU A 594 -8.38 -4.64 16.46
N ASN A 595 -8.47 -5.96 16.43
CA ASN A 595 -9.27 -6.75 17.34
C ASN A 595 -8.54 -8.06 17.69
N SER A 596 -7.86 -8.04 18.83
CA SER A 596 -6.99 -9.10 19.34
C SER A 596 -5.89 -9.49 18.33
N PRO A 597 -4.98 -8.56 17.97
CA PRO A 597 -3.86 -8.86 17.09
C PRO A 597 -2.99 -9.99 17.68
N ARG A 598 -2.54 -10.92 16.85
CA ARG A 598 -1.74 -12.07 17.27
C ARG A 598 -0.33 -12.00 16.67
N TYR A 599 -0.07 -12.70 15.58
CA TYR A 599 1.27 -12.76 14.99
C TYR A 599 1.59 -11.54 14.13
N LEU A 600 2.89 -11.30 14.00
CA LEU A 600 3.46 -10.16 13.31
C LEU A 600 4.49 -10.62 12.29
N PHE A 601 4.63 -9.83 11.22
CA PHE A 601 5.79 -9.86 10.35
C PHE A 601 6.16 -8.43 9.98
N VAL A 602 7.45 -8.13 9.92
CA VAL A 602 7.93 -6.80 9.51
C VAL A 602 8.71 -6.96 8.22
N ASP A 603 8.31 -6.24 7.17
CA ASP A 603 9.00 -6.28 5.88
C ASP A 603 10.26 -5.39 5.88
N ARG A 604 10.97 -5.25 4.74
CA ARG A 604 12.22 -4.45 4.68
C ARG A 604 11.93 -2.95 4.67
N ASP A 605 10.70 -2.57 4.35
CA ASP A 605 10.23 -1.19 4.34
C ASP A 605 9.75 -0.76 5.75
N HIS A 606 9.94 -1.63 6.74
CA HIS A 606 9.40 -1.52 8.09
C HIS A 606 7.87 -1.46 8.12
N SER A 607 7.21 -2.04 7.12
CA SER A 607 5.76 -2.24 7.16
C SER A 607 5.44 -3.42 8.06
N VAL A 608 4.40 -3.26 8.88
CA VAL A 608 3.98 -4.25 9.86
C VAL A 608 2.75 -4.99 9.34
N TYR A 609 2.89 -6.29 9.16
CA TYR A 609 1.79 -7.20 8.87
C TYR A 609 1.28 -7.77 10.19
N VAL A 610 -0.03 -7.71 10.38
CA VAL A 610 -0.68 -8.09 11.64
C VAL A 610 -1.82 -9.05 11.34
N SER A 611 -1.78 -10.22 11.98
CA SER A 611 -2.96 -11.10 12.03
C SER A 611 -3.98 -10.53 12.99
N ASP A 612 -4.99 -9.89 12.41
CA ASP A 612 -6.12 -9.27 13.11
C ASP A 612 -7.19 -10.34 13.39
N LYS A 613 -6.85 -11.24 14.32
CA LYS A 613 -7.48 -12.55 14.53
C LYS A 613 -9.01 -12.47 14.54
N ASN A 614 -9.59 -11.65 15.40
CA ASN A 614 -11.04 -11.67 15.60
C ASN A 614 -11.80 -10.95 14.47
N ASN A 615 -11.12 -10.14 13.67
CA ASN A 615 -11.68 -9.54 12.46
C ASN A 615 -11.48 -10.43 11.22
N ASN A 616 -10.88 -11.61 11.37
CA ASN A 616 -10.69 -12.59 10.30
C ASN A 616 -9.97 -12.01 9.06
N ARG A 617 -8.93 -11.22 9.32
CA ARG A 617 -8.16 -10.55 8.27
C ARG A 617 -6.67 -10.45 8.65
N VAL A 618 -5.85 -10.20 7.65
CA VAL A 618 -4.47 -9.75 7.83
C VAL A 618 -4.37 -8.33 7.31
N MET A 619 -3.78 -7.45 8.12
CA MET A 619 -3.63 -6.04 7.84
C MET A 619 -2.16 -5.67 7.68
N LYS A 620 -1.84 -4.81 6.72
CA LYS A 620 -0.51 -4.22 6.52
C LYS A 620 -0.54 -2.74 6.90
N TRP A 621 0.32 -2.30 7.81
CA TRP A 621 0.60 -0.88 8.04
C TRP A 621 1.95 -0.53 7.43
N ASN A 622 1.95 0.39 6.47
CA ASN A 622 3.19 1.00 6.00
C ASN A 622 3.79 1.86 7.12
N LYS A 623 5.12 2.03 7.12
CA LYS A 623 5.81 2.83 8.14
C LYS A 623 5.21 4.23 8.26
N GLY A 624 4.73 4.58 9.47
CA GLY A 624 4.13 5.88 9.78
C GLY A 624 2.67 6.04 9.34
N ALA A 625 2.03 5.02 8.76
CA ALA A 625 0.64 5.08 8.36
C ALA A 625 -0.31 5.16 9.57
N LYS A 626 -1.36 5.98 9.47
CA LYS A 626 -2.43 6.07 10.48
C LYS A 626 -3.49 4.98 10.31
N GLU A 627 -3.60 4.41 9.12
CA GLU A 627 -4.54 3.36 8.73
C GLU A 627 -3.77 2.23 8.03
N GLY A 628 -4.28 1.01 8.18
CA GLY A 628 -3.76 -0.19 7.56
C GLY A 628 -4.55 -0.58 6.32
N ILE A 629 -4.00 -1.55 5.59
CA ILE A 629 -4.54 -2.07 4.35
C ILE A 629 -4.88 -3.55 4.55
N VAL A 630 -6.10 -3.96 4.18
CA VAL A 630 -6.51 -5.36 4.23
C VAL A 630 -5.83 -6.15 3.11
N VAL A 631 -4.79 -6.91 3.45
CA VAL A 631 -3.97 -7.68 2.50
C VAL A 631 -4.42 -9.14 2.35
N ALA A 632 -5.17 -9.68 3.32
CA ALA A 632 -5.85 -10.98 3.19
C ALA A 632 -7.11 -11.04 4.06
N GLY A 633 -8.11 -11.81 3.64
CA GLY A 633 -9.38 -11.93 4.36
C GLY A 633 -10.22 -10.64 4.34
N GLY A 634 -10.96 -10.40 5.44
CA GLY A 634 -11.77 -9.19 5.63
C GLY A 634 -13.17 -9.23 5.02
N GLN A 635 -13.61 -10.38 4.48
CA GLN A 635 -14.94 -10.60 3.90
C GLN A 635 -15.80 -11.48 4.81
N CYS A 636 -15.87 -11.12 6.10
CA CYS A 636 -16.41 -11.94 7.18
C CYS A 636 -15.64 -13.26 7.43
N GLN A 637 -15.94 -13.92 8.55
CA GLN A 637 -15.44 -15.25 8.84
C GLN A 637 -15.97 -16.26 7.81
N GLY A 638 -15.12 -17.14 7.30
CA GLY A 638 -15.54 -18.21 6.39
C GLY A 638 -14.37 -19.05 5.88
N ASN A 639 -14.68 -20.00 5.00
CA ASN A 639 -13.72 -20.97 4.44
C ASN A 639 -13.49 -20.80 2.92
N GLY A 640 -14.09 -19.76 2.32
CA GLY A 640 -13.84 -19.35 0.93
C GLY A 640 -12.38 -18.95 0.71
N LEU A 641 -11.97 -18.81 -0.56
CA LEU A 641 -10.59 -18.44 -0.90
C LEU A 641 -10.27 -16.94 -0.67
N THR A 642 -11.28 -16.12 -0.44
CA THR A 642 -11.17 -14.71 -0.04
C THR A 642 -11.38 -14.50 1.46
N GLN A 643 -11.69 -15.58 2.21
CA GLN A 643 -12.06 -15.54 3.62
C GLN A 643 -11.03 -16.26 4.48
N LEU A 644 -10.96 -15.86 5.75
CA LEU A 644 -10.13 -16.47 6.79
C LEU A 644 -11.02 -16.76 8.01
N SER A 645 -10.53 -17.60 8.91
CA SER A 645 -11.18 -17.92 10.18
C SER A 645 -10.14 -17.94 11.30
N SER A 646 -10.08 -16.83 12.07
CA SER A 646 -9.09 -16.56 13.11
C SER A 646 -7.63 -16.77 12.65
N PRO A 647 -7.14 -15.99 11.68
CA PRO A 647 -5.76 -16.13 11.22
C PRO A 647 -4.77 -15.85 12.36
N GLN A 648 -3.68 -16.62 12.39
CA GLN A 648 -2.59 -16.45 13.37
C GLN A 648 -1.24 -16.32 12.67
N GLY A 649 -0.40 -17.35 12.70
CA GLY A 649 0.96 -17.30 12.14
C GLY A 649 0.97 -16.82 10.71
N LEU A 650 1.91 -15.93 10.39
CA LEU A 650 2.05 -15.36 9.07
C LEU A 650 3.51 -15.07 8.76
N PHE A 651 3.87 -15.10 7.48
CA PHE A 651 5.13 -14.57 6.99
C PHE A 651 4.95 -14.03 5.57
N VAL A 652 5.86 -13.16 5.15
CA VAL A 652 5.91 -12.66 3.77
C VAL A 652 7.25 -13.06 3.18
N ASP A 653 7.23 -13.64 1.99
CA ASP A 653 8.45 -14.03 1.29
C ASP A 653 9.11 -12.84 0.57
N THR A 654 10.24 -13.09 -0.08
CA THR A 654 10.98 -12.09 -0.85
C THR A 654 10.24 -11.57 -2.08
N LEU A 655 9.17 -12.24 -2.53
CA LEU A 655 8.33 -11.83 -3.65
C LEU A 655 7.07 -11.07 -3.20
N GLY A 656 6.94 -10.77 -1.90
CA GLY A 656 5.78 -10.09 -1.35
C GLY A 656 4.54 -10.98 -1.22
N ARG A 657 4.67 -12.31 -1.36
CA ARG A 657 3.58 -13.25 -1.16
C ARG A 657 3.39 -13.48 0.34
N LEU A 658 2.17 -13.24 0.81
CA LEU A 658 1.76 -13.42 2.19
C LEU A 658 1.27 -14.84 2.42
N TYR A 659 1.81 -15.51 3.42
CA TYR A 659 1.40 -16.83 3.86
C TYR A 659 0.75 -16.72 5.24
N VAL A 660 -0.38 -17.38 5.44
CA VAL A 660 -1.20 -17.24 6.64
C VAL A 660 -1.71 -18.61 7.10
N ALA A 661 -1.54 -18.90 8.39
CA ALA A 661 -2.21 -20.00 9.05
C ALA A 661 -3.67 -19.62 9.27
N ASP A 662 -4.55 -20.26 8.51
CA ASP A 662 -6.00 -20.08 8.58
C ASP A 662 -6.56 -21.08 9.61
N CYS A 663 -6.38 -20.75 10.89
CA CYS A 663 -6.39 -21.69 12.01
C CYS A 663 -7.64 -22.57 12.07
N TYR A 664 -8.84 -21.97 12.05
CA TYR A 664 -10.08 -22.74 12.17
C TYR A 664 -10.57 -23.33 10.85
N ASN A 665 -9.85 -23.09 9.75
CA ASN A 665 -10.04 -23.78 8.47
C ASN A 665 -8.97 -24.86 8.23
N HIS A 666 -8.08 -25.12 9.19
CA HIS A 666 -7.12 -26.23 9.18
C HIS A 666 -6.16 -26.23 7.98
N ARG A 667 -5.79 -25.04 7.50
CA ARG A 667 -4.99 -24.88 6.27
C ARG A 667 -4.00 -23.73 6.35
N VAL A 668 -3.00 -23.74 5.48
CA VAL A 668 -2.13 -22.59 5.21
C VAL A 668 -2.47 -22.04 3.83
N MET A 669 -2.70 -20.73 3.79
CA MET A 669 -3.12 -20.02 2.58
C MET A 669 -2.05 -19.02 2.16
N ARG A 670 -1.94 -18.79 0.85
CA ARG A 670 -1.02 -17.85 0.22
C ARG A 670 -1.79 -16.78 -0.56
N TRP A 671 -1.39 -15.52 -0.42
CA TRP A 671 -1.86 -14.39 -1.22
C TRP A 671 -0.67 -13.74 -1.92
N THR A 672 -0.76 -13.62 -3.24
CA THR A 672 0.13 -12.73 -3.99
C THR A 672 -0.31 -11.29 -3.75
N GLN A 673 0.64 -10.34 -3.78
CA GLN A 673 0.33 -8.92 -3.60
C GLN A 673 -0.79 -8.47 -4.55
N GLY A 674 -1.85 -7.89 -4.00
CA GLY A 674 -3.03 -7.44 -4.76
C GLY A 674 -4.00 -8.54 -5.21
N ALA A 675 -3.65 -9.82 -5.09
CA ALA A 675 -4.52 -10.91 -5.51
C ALA A 675 -5.65 -11.17 -4.49
N LYS A 676 -6.89 -11.23 -4.98
CA LYS A 676 -8.04 -11.81 -4.26
C LYS A 676 -8.83 -12.60 -5.33
N PRO A 677 -8.93 -13.93 -5.26
CA PRO A 677 -8.76 -14.85 -4.12
C PRO A 677 -7.31 -15.29 -3.81
N GLY A 678 -7.09 -15.86 -2.61
CA GLY A 678 -5.87 -16.57 -2.23
C GLY A 678 -5.87 -18.04 -2.66
N THR A 679 -4.77 -18.74 -2.39
CA THR A 679 -4.57 -20.16 -2.74
C THR A 679 -4.18 -20.99 -1.53
N VAL A 680 -4.79 -22.17 -1.35
CA VAL A 680 -4.33 -23.15 -0.34
C VAL A 680 -3.00 -23.74 -0.79
N ILE A 681 -2.00 -23.77 0.09
CA ILE A 681 -0.69 -24.36 -0.22
C ILE A 681 -0.46 -25.71 0.48
N VAL A 682 -0.91 -25.86 1.72
CA VAL A 682 -0.89 -27.11 2.51
C VAL A 682 -2.09 -27.14 3.46
N GLY A 683 -2.48 -28.33 3.90
CA GLY A 683 -3.64 -28.54 4.77
C GLY A 683 -4.93 -28.82 4.00
N GLU A 684 -5.67 -29.83 4.44
CA GLU A 684 -7.03 -30.10 3.99
C GLU A 684 -8.04 -29.20 4.74
N LYS A 685 -9.16 -28.81 4.12
CA LYS A 685 -10.22 -27.97 4.72
C LYS A 685 -10.99 -28.66 5.88
N ARG A 686 -10.40 -29.65 6.54
CA ARG A 686 -10.95 -30.42 7.65
C ARG A 686 -9.84 -30.74 8.64
N SER A 687 -10.21 -30.80 9.92
CA SER A 687 -9.28 -31.24 10.97
C SER A 687 -8.86 -32.69 10.74
N GLY A 688 -7.58 -33.00 11.02
CA GLY A 688 -7.05 -34.36 10.95
C GLY A 688 -5.59 -34.43 11.36
N ALA A 689 -5.05 -35.65 11.43
CA ALA A 689 -3.68 -35.95 11.91
C ALA A 689 -2.76 -36.55 10.82
N GLY A 690 -3.25 -36.69 9.58
CA GLY A 690 -2.42 -37.11 8.44
C GLY A 690 -1.31 -36.11 8.11
N ALA A 691 -0.42 -36.50 7.17
CA ALA A 691 0.75 -35.73 6.78
C ALA A 691 0.46 -34.38 6.08
N ASN A 692 -0.77 -34.15 5.63
CA ASN A 692 -1.23 -32.86 5.08
C ASN A 692 -2.52 -32.40 5.74
N GLN A 693 -2.75 -32.83 6.98
CA GLN A 693 -3.91 -32.45 7.78
C GLN A 693 -3.40 -31.79 9.05
N PHE A 694 -4.15 -30.78 9.49
CA PHE A 694 -3.84 -30.01 10.69
C PHE A 694 -5.04 -29.99 11.62
N ALA A 695 -4.79 -29.88 12.91
CA ALA A 695 -5.75 -29.53 13.93
C ALA A 695 -5.32 -28.18 14.52
N VAL A 696 -5.93 -27.10 14.03
CA VAL A 696 -5.64 -25.70 14.42
C VAL A 696 -4.15 -25.35 14.19
N PRO A 697 -3.70 -25.18 12.93
CA PRO A 697 -2.34 -24.70 12.68
C PRO A 697 -2.20 -23.27 13.20
N VAL A 698 -1.17 -22.99 14.02
CA VAL A 698 -0.99 -21.68 14.68
C VAL A 698 0.25 -20.96 14.18
N GLY A 699 1.45 -21.42 14.54
CA GLY A 699 2.71 -20.78 14.17
C GLY A 699 3.22 -21.22 12.80
N LEU A 700 3.82 -20.30 12.05
CA LEU A 700 4.51 -20.57 10.79
C LEU A 700 5.95 -20.07 10.87
N SER A 701 6.89 -20.89 10.39
CA SER A 701 8.27 -20.46 10.14
C SER A 701 8.75 -21.04 8.83
N VAL A 702 9.71 -20.38 8.20
CA VAL A 702 10.35 -20.85 6.97
C VAL A 702 11.86 -20.75 7.12
N ASP A 703 12.59 -21.78 6.70
CA ASP A 703 14.06 -21.75 6.70
C ASP A 703 14.62 -21.17 5.39
N ARG A 704 15.95 -20.95 5.32
CA ARG A 704 16.62 -20.44 4.10
C ARG A 704 16.44 -21.29 2.85
N HIS A 705 16.11 -22.58 3.02
CA HIS A 705 15.85 -23.52 1.93
C HIS A 705 14.39 -23.47 1.46
N GLY A 706 13.55 -22.64 2.10
CA GLY A 706 12.14 -22.52 1.79
C GLY A 706 11.28 -23.63 2.39
N ASN A 707 11.80 -24.46 3.29
CA ASN A 707 10.97 -25.45 3.98
C ASN A 707 10.01 -24.73 4.93
N LEU A 708 8.72 -25.05 4.82
CA LEU A 708 7.66 -24.50 5.66
C LEU A 708 7.48 -25.38 6.90
N TYR A 709 7.56 -24.78 8.08
CA TYR A 709 7.30 -25.41 9.37
C TYR A 709 5.99 -24.87 9.92
N VAL A 710 5.10 -25.78 10.33
CA VAL A 710 3.76 -25.47 10.84
C VAL A 710 3.61 -26.06 12.23
N ALA A 711 3.35 -25.22 13.23
CA ALA A 711 2.92 -25.69 14.55
C ALA A 711 1.45 -26.11 14.47
N ASP A 712 1.25 -27.42 14.56
CA ASP A 712 -0.04 -28.08 14.48
C ASP A 712 -0.56 -28.28 15.91
N CYS A 713 -1.19 -27.21 16.45
CA CYS A 713 -1.35 -26.97 17.89
C CYS A 713 -2.10 -28.11 18.59
N ASP A 714 -3.29 -28.48 18.09
CA ASP A 714 -4.12 -29.50 18.74
C ASP A 714 -3.69 -30.93 18.39
N ASN A 715 -2.79 -31.11 17.42
CA ASN A 715 -2.09 -32.38 17.19
C ASN A 715 -0.76 -32.49 17.95
N HIS A 716 -0.38 -31.45 18.70
CA HIS A 716 0.81 -31.43 19.56
C HIS A 716 2.11 -31.79 18.82
N ARG A 717 2.29 -31.22 17.63
CA ARG A 717 3.45 -31.50 16.77
C ARG A 717 3.84 -30.29 15.92
N VAL A 718 5.02 -30.36 15.32
CA VAL A 718 5.44 -29.47 14.22
C VAL A 718 5.66 -30.31 12.96
N GLN A 719 5.03 -29.90 11.87
CA GLN A 719 5.22 -30.52 10.55
C GLN A 719 6.07 -29.64 9.65
N ARG A 720 6.99 -30.26 8.89
CA ARG A 720 7.82 -29.63 7.87
C ARG A 720 7.37 -30.08 6.47
N PHE A 721 7.22 -29.11 5.57
CA PHE A 721 6.95 -29.32 4.16
C PHE A 721 8.13 -28.75 3.36
N SER A 722 8.64 -29.51 2.40
CA SER A 722 9.74 -29.08 1.54
C SER A 722 9.21 -28.54 0.23
N ILE A 723 9.99 -27.71 -0.46
CA ILE A 723 9.68 -27.31 -1.83
C ILE A 723 10.06 -28.46 -2.77
N GLU A 724 9.24 -28.70 -3.80
CA GLU A 724 9.46 -29.71 -4.85
C GLU A 724 10.61 -29.37 -5.81
#